data_AF-G7Y470-F1
#
_entry.id   AF-G7Y470-F1
#
_cell.length_a   1.000
_cell.length_b   1.000
_cell.length_c   1.000
_cell.angle_alpha   90.00
_cell.angle_beta   90.00
_cell.angle_gamma   90.00
#
_symmetry.space_group_name_H-M   'P 1'
#
loop_
_entity.id
_entity.type
_entity.pdbx_description
1 polymer ?
#
loop_
_entity_poly.entity_id
_entity_poly.type
_entity_poly.pdbx_seq_one_letter_code
_entity_poly.pdbx_strand_id
1 'polypeptide(L)'
;MHELRQLVHEKLDRATVETLSRAVHFADHETSNLQKTWRNDWIAVCIWANLSKNPRFLISFMKFDNYSVECASYISRKAKKKIIQAPKEKTKKEAKAQAMHTESELAEKAPTEELAADLFNDQNKTSHSGDAEETAAEIEEVIEPPPEDLISTPEPDEWERADLCSDAVDLGEYHVIGGVIRFDLLTLPRQPKSGRGWSITTCVRPPNLTPFEYIVDTGRKGSPVTGSEGGGEKKEERKEEKPPVQVKFRLPPCLVIAEEPILARWDPEVNQWRKSGIELEEFKEDENLIVLRTSVFGTMAIFQDFHINMPFQSWELRPLPFRQSKTTNPSHSVSGATNDYTLGLGEAAPMASMFSAPVYRSHTGARSTQATNEQIREPPPSISVVDVTATEPSKDRQQTGAPEEMMMILGPVPTLGLSDEAYLSEVPDTNQCVLTITGGLTELRLHILGERIAVLPSLPEPVNFAEPGDSNAAESDAVQEIPNHHRHELTHLLGRWFTPDELITVLQLSGVNMFPRDDSVCRVDCLDKNPIVEQRLYEQMALLSPAFAFGWSRWNAECRDRNTIIVTAVEHVDQEHAVDEDSWRVYAMDRKKVTRLKMREYDETYSREVDPNQPFHADFYHMCMDMGSQEAKRRVRKIDLKYFKTVKQMLQVTRLAVFS
;
A
#
# COMPACT_ATOMS: atom_id res chain seq x y z
N MET A 1 -16.32 -10.35 -7.72
CA MET A 1 -15.64 -9.26 -8.46
C MET A 1 -16.09 -9.18 -9.91
N HIS A 2 -15.95 -10.26 -10.71
CA HIS A 2 -16.39 -10.28 -12.11
C HIS A 2 -17.86 -9.85 -12.32
N GLU A 3 -18.79 -10.38 -11.53
CA GLU A 3 -20.21 -10.02 -11.59
C GLU A 3 -20.46 -8.52 -11.33
N LEU A 4 -19.76 -7.95 -10.35
CA LEU A 4 -19.88 -6.52 -10.04
C LEU A 4 -19.33 -5.66 -11.18
N ARG A 5 -18.18 -6.03 -11.75
CA ARG A 5 -17.59 -5.37 -12.93
C ARG A 5 -18.58 -5.38 -14.10
N GLN A 6 -19.16 -6.54 -14.40
CA GLN A 6 -20.15 -6.69 -15.46
C GLN A 6 -21.40 -5.85 -15.22
N LEU A 7 -21.91 -5.83 -13.98
CA LEU A 7 -23.07 -5.00 -13.62
C LEU A 7 -22.78 -3.51 -13.76
N VAL A 8 -21.58 -3.05 -13.35
CA VAL A 8 -21.15 -1.66 -13.53
C VAL A 8 -21.10 -1.31 -15.01
N HIS A 9 -20.46 -2.14 -15.85
CA HIS A 9 -20.43 -1.93 -17.29
C HIS A 9 -21.83 -1.88 -17.90
N GLU A 10 -22.74 -2.79 -17.54
CA GLU A 10 -24.10 -2.79 -18.07
C GLU A 10 -24.85 -1.51 -17.71
N LYS A 11 -24.69 -1.01 -16.48
CA LYS A 11 -25.31 0.24 -16.03
C LYS A 11 -24.73 1.46 -16.75
N LEU A 12 -23.41 1.51 -16.93
CA LEU A 12 -22.72 2.56 -17.67
C LEU A 12 -23.14 2.56 -19.14
N ASP A 13 -23.19 1.37 -19.75
CA ASP A 13 -23.60 1.20 -21.13
C ASP A 13 -25.04 1.69 -21.33
N ARG A 14 -25.96 1.30 -20.44
CA ARG A 14 -27.36 1.75 -20.46
C ARG A 14 -27.49 3.26 -20.34
N ALA A 15 -26.79 3.88 -19.39
CA ALA A 15 -26.77 5.34 -19.20
C ALA A 15 -26.20 6.08 -20.41
N THR A 16 -25.19 5.49 -21.05
CA THR A 16 -24.58 6.02 -22.28
C THR A 16 -25.57 5.94 -23.45
N VAL A 17 -26.27 4.82 -23.65
CA VAL A 17 -27.30 4.73 -24.71
C VAL A 17 -28.40 5.75 -24.49
N GLU A 18 -28.91 5.88 -23.25
CA GLU A 18 -29.97 6.82 -22.94
C GLU A 18 -29.56 8.26 -23.26
N THR A 19 -28.34 8.63 -22.87
CA THR A 19 -27.76 9.94 -23.19
C THR A 19 -27.62 10.14 -24.68
N LEU A 20 -26.94 9.22 -25.37
CA LEU A 20 -26.63 9.37 -26.79
C LEU A 20 -27.89 9.33 -27.67
N SER A 21 -28.94 8.62 -27.25
CA SER A 21 -30.25 8.61 -27.95
C SER A 21 -30.97 9.96 -27.87
N ARG A 22 -30.60 10.83 -26.94
CA ARG A 22 -31.14 12.18 -26.75
C ARG A 22 -30.10 13.25 -27.02
N ALA A 23 -29.01 12.93 -27.73
CA ALA A 23 -27.88 13.82 -27.94
C ALA A 23 -28.27 15.15 -28.61
N VAL A 24 -29.27 15.18 -29.50
CA VAL A 24 -29.82 16.42 -30.09
C VAL A 24 -30.28 17.44 -29.04
N HIS A 25 -30.74 16.99 -27.88
CA HIS A 25 -31.19 17.90 -26.80
C HIS A 25 -30.03 18.47 -25.97
N PHE A 26 -28.86 17.84 -26.03
CA PHE A 26 -27.69 18.24 -25.25
C PHE A 26 -26.58 18.86 -26.11
N ALA A 27 -26.68 18.72 -27.44
CA ALA A 27 -25.70 19.26 -28.35
C ALA A 27 -25.83 20.77 -28.47
N ASP A 28 -24.69 21.44 -28.49
CA ASP A 28 -24.57 22.85 -28.79
C ASP A 28 -25.03 23.12 -30.23
N HIS A 29 -25.90 24.13 -30.39
CA HIS A 29 -26.55 24.42 -31.68
C HIS A 29 -25.57 24.94 -32.75
N GLU A 30 -24.45 25.54 -32.36
CA GLU A 30 -23.48 26.13 -33.28
C GLU A 30 -22.45 25.09 -33.74
N THR A 31 -21.92 24.32 -32.80
CA THR A 31 -20.83 23.35 -33.04
C THR A 31 -21.33 21.93 -33.33
N SER A 32 -22.61 21.66 -33.03
CA SER A 32 -23.20 20.32 -33.08
C SER A 32 -22.49 19.29 -32.18
N ASN A 33 -21.74 19.77 -31.19
CA ASN A 33 -21.04 18.95 -30.21
C ASN A 33 -21.90 18.77 -28.95
N LEU A 34 -21.99 17.53 -28.50
CA LEU A 34 -22.41 17.17 -27.15
C LEU A 34 -21.16 16.91 -26.32
N GLN A 35 -21.07 17.55 -25.16
CA GLN A 35 -20.12 17.20 -24.11
C GLN A 35 -20.86 17.13 -22.78
N LYS A 36 -20.79 15.99 -22.10
CA LYS A 36 -21.45 15.82 -20.81
C LYS A 36 -20.68 14.90 -19.89
N THR A 37 -20.64 15.27 -18.62
CA THR A 37 -19.91 14.54 -17.58
C THR A 37 -20.86 14.20 -16.43
N TRP A 38 -20.82 12.95 -15.97
CA TRP A 38 -21.43 12.49 -14.72
C TRP A 38 -20.33 11.97 -13.82
N ARG A 39 -20.45 12.19 -12.51
CA ARG A 39 -19.50 11.69 -11.53
C ARG A 39 -20.14 11.35 -10.21
N ASN A 40 -19.52 10.40 -9.51
CA ASN A 40 -19.66 10.17 -8.08
C ASN A 40 -18.26 9.90 -7.49
N ASP A 41 -18.19 9.44 -6.25
CA ASP A 41 -16.91 9.21 -5.55
C ASP A 41 -16.03 8.08 -6.13
N TRP A 42 -16.59 7.28 -7.05
CA TRP A 42 -16.02 6.04 -7.57
C TRP A 42 -15.79 6.03 -9.08
N ILE A 43 -16.67 6.69 -9.84
CA ILE A 43 -16.75 6.61 -11.30
C ILE A 43 -17.03 7.99 -11.90
N ALA A 44 -16.31 8.32 -12.98
CA ALA A 44 -16.63 9.41 -13.90
C ALA A 44 -17.04 8.82 -15.23
N VAL A 45 -17.98 9.48 -15.87
CA VAL A 45 -18.42 9.18 -17.22
C VAL A 45 -18.43 10.48 -17.99
N CYS A 46 -17.54 10.60 -18.96
CA CYS A 46 -17.45 11.71 -19.89
C CYS A 46 -17.89 11.21 -21.26
N ILE A 47 -18.92 11.84 -21.82
CA ILE A 47 -19.42 11.51 -23.15
C ILE A 47 -19.21 12.73 -24.04
N TRP A 48 -18.53 12.52 -25.16
CA TRP A 48 -18.40 13.49 -26.23
C TRP A 48 -18.97 12.92 -27.53
N ALA A 49 -19.75 13.72 -28.25
CA ALA A 49 -20.31 13.32 -29.54
C ALA A 49 -20.41 14.52 -30.48
N ASN A 50 -20.12 14.30 -31.76
CA ASN A 50 -20.45 15.28 -32.80
C ASN A 50 -21.59 14.73 -33.69
N LEU A 51 -22.69 15.47 -33.75
CA LEU A 51 -23.89 15.06 -34.50
C LEU A 51 -23.72 15.18 -36.02
N SER A 52 -22.84 16.06 -36.48
CA SER A 52 -22.60 16.35 -37.90
C SER A 52 -21.58 15.42 -38.54
N LYS A 53 -20.49 15.12 -37.82
CA LYS A 53 -19.38 14.28 -38.30
C LYS A 53 -19.58 12.79 -38.03
N ASN A 54 -20.44 12.45 -37.08
CA ASN A 54 -20.78 11.08 -36.71
C ASN A 54 -19.72 10.22 -35.92
N PRO A 55 -18.65 10.75 -35.26
CA PRO A 55 -17.90 10.02 -34.23
C PRO A 55 -18.33 10.37 -32.79
N ARG A 56 -18.19 9.43 -31.84
CA ARG A 56 -18.35 9.67 -30.39
C ARG A 56 -17.26 8.99 -29.59
N PHE A 57 -16.88 9.65 -28.51
CA PHE A 57 -16.04 9.08 -27.48
C PHE A 57 -16.85 8.90 -26.19
N LEU A 58 -16.68 7.75 -25.58
CA LEU A 58 -17.04 7.50 -24.19
C LEU A 58 -15.74 7.31 -23.43
N ILE A 59 -15.52 8.15 -22.42
CA ILE A 59 -14.42 8.00 -21.49
C ILE A 59 -15.04 7.76 -20.12
N SER A 60 -14.79 6.60 -19.53
CA SER A 60 -15.17 6.32 -18.15
C SER A 60 -13.94 6.09 -17.30
N PHE A 61 -13.84 6.81 -16.21
CA PHE A 61 -12.79 6.61 -15.22
C PHE A 61 -13.37 5.83 -14.05
N MET A 62 -12.68 4.78 -13.63
CA MET A 62 -13.01 4.02 -12.44
C MET A 62 -11.81 4.05 -11.51
N LYS A 63 -12.05 4.45 -10.27
CA LYS A 63 -10.99 4.62 -9.27
C LYS A 63 -10.22 3.33 -8.97
N PHE A 64 -10.90 2.19 -9.05
CA PHE A 64 -10.32 0.90 -8.67
C PHE A 64 -9.99 0.05 -9.87
N ASP A 65 -8.82 -0.58 -9.77
CA ASP A 65 -8.43 -1.65 -10.66
C ASP A 65 -9.12 -2.97 -10.27
N ASN A 66 -10.01 -3.41 -11.15
CA ASN A 66 -10.72 -4.68 -11.06
C ASN A 66 -10.35 -5.64 -12.20
N TYR A 67 -9.19 -5.42 -12.84
CA TYR A 67 -8.68 -6.23 -13.96
C TYR A 67 -7.39 -6.95 -13.58
N SER A 68 -6.45 -6.25 -12.94
CA SER A 68 -5.12 -6.82 -12.65
C SER A 68 -5.19 -8.12 -11.87
N VAL A 69 -6.19 -8.33 -11.01
CA VAL A 69 -6.40 -9.58 -10.28
C VAL A 69 -6.53 -10.82 -11.18
N GLU A 70 -6.90 -10.66 -12.45
CA GLU A 70 -7.01 -11.75 -13.44
C GLU A 70 -5.68 -11.99 -14.18
N CYS A 71 -4.72 -11.09 -14.07
CA CYS A 71 -3.41 -11.21 -14.72
C CYS A 71 -2.51 -12.21 -13.99
N ALA A 72 -1.82 -13.03 -14.76
CA ALA A 72 -0.97 -14.10 -14.24
C ALA A 72 0.17 -13.59 -13.33
N SER A 73 0.68 -12.38 -13.58
CA SER A 73 1.76 -11.74 -12.81
C SER A 73 1.28 -10.97 -11.57
N TYR A 74 -0.04 -10.84 -11.37
CA TYR A 74 -0.56 -10.06 -10.25
C TYR A 74 -0.37 -10.71 -8.89
N ILE A 75 -0.40 -12.04 -8.80
CA ILE A 75 -0.14 -12.78 -7.57
C ILE A 75 1.22 -13.47 -7.68
N SER A 76 2.08 -13.20 -6.71
CA SER A 76 3.41 -13.75 -6.61
C SER A 76 3.35 -15.28 -6.42
N ARG A 77 4.21 -16.03 -7.13
CA ARG A 77 4.21 -17.50 -7.10
C ARG A 77 5.53 -18.03 -6.58
N LYS A 78 5.48 -18.81 -5.51
CA LYS A 78 6.64 -19.52 -4.97
C LYS A 78 6.95 -20.73 -5.85
N ALA A 79 8.22 -20.93 -6.17
CA ALA A 79 8.70 -22.10 -6.87
C ALA A 79 8.46 -23.35 -6.02
N LYS A 80 8.05 -24.44 -6.68
CA LYS A 80 7.86 -25.71 -5.98
C LYS A 80 9.23 -26.28 -5.58
N LYS A 81 9.55 -26.22 -4.30
CA LYS A 81 10.72 -26.94 -3.74
C LYS A 81 10.57 -28.42 -4.08
N LYS A 82 11.47 -28.97 -4.90
CA LYS A 82 11.53 -30.41 -5.14
C LYS A 82 11.83 -31.05 -3.79
N ILE A 83 10.84 -31.74 -3.22
CA ILE A 83 11.05 -32.57 -2.04
C ILE A 83 11.95 -33.72 -2.50
N ILE A 84 13.26 -33.54 -2.38
CA ILE A 84 14.18 -34.67 -2.33
C ILE A 84 13.83 -35.34 -1.02
N GLN A 85 13.10 -36.45 -1.08
CA GLN A 85 13.00 -37.34 0.07
C GLN A 85 14.44 -37.67 0.45
N ALA A 86 14.89 -37.15 1.60
CA ALA A 86 16.10 -37.63 2.22
C ALA A 86 16.01 -39.16 2.25
N PRO A 87 17.04 -39.91 1.82
CA PRO A 87 17.04 -41.35 1.98
C PRO A 87 16.72 -41.62 3.44
N LYS A 88 15.62 -42.33 3.70
CA LYS A 88 15.28 -42.75 5.06
C LYS A 88 16.53 -43.42 5.62
N GLU A 89 17.20 -42.77 6.57
CA GLU A 89 18.20 -43.42 7.39
C GLU A 89 17.48 -44.55 8.09
N LYS A 90 17.67 -45.77 7.57
CA LYS A 90 17.30 -46.98 8.28
C LYS A 90 18.05 -46.92 9.60
N THR A 91 17.28 -46.85 10.67
CA THR A 91 17.70 -46.95 12.06
C THR A 91 18.83 -47.97 12.18
N LYS A 92 19.97 -47.57 12.76
CA LYS A 92 20.98 -48.49 13.29
C LYS A 92 20.37 -49.28 14.46
N LYS A 93 19.54 -50.26 14.13
CA LYS A 93 19.12 -51.37 14.99
C LYS A 93 18.97 -52.64 14.16
N GLU A 94 19.89 -52.87 13.22
CA GLU A 94 19.92 -54.13 12.44
C GLU A 94 21.31 -54.45 11.86
N ALA A 95 22.37 -53.92 12.47
CA ALA A 95 23.76 -54.23 12.13
C ALA A 95 24.49 -54.88 13.32
N LYS A 96 23.96 -56.01 13.79
CA LYS A 96 24.73 -56.98 14.59
C LYS A 96 24.34 -58.43 14.31
N ALA A 97 23.69 -58.70 13.18
CA ALA A 97 23.17 -60.01 12.81
C ALA A 97 23.77 -60.62 11.54
N GLN A 98 24.77 -59.99 10.91
CA GLN A 98 25.43 -60.52 9.72
C GLN A 98 26.93 -60.25 9.74
N ALA A 99 27.59 -60.82 10.75
CA ALA A 99 29.02 -61.10 10.72
C ALA A 99 29.28 -62.34 11.59
N MET A 100 28.77 -63.50 11.15
CA MET A 100 29.51 -64.75 11.21
C MET A 100 28.80 -65.78 10.33
N HIS A 101 29.46 -66.04 9.21
CA HIS A 101 29.21 -67.15 8.31
C HIS A 101 29.22 -68.48 9.06
N THR A 102 28.22 -69.31 8.74
CA THR A 102 28.40 -70.64 8.14
C THR A 102 29.54 -71.52 8.70
N GLU A 103 29.20 -72.41 9.63
CA GLU A 103 29.66 -73.80 9.75
C GLU A 103 28.62 -74.48 10.68
N SER A 104 27.50 -74.97 10.16
CA SER A 104 27.25 -76.35 9.72
C SER A 104 27.66 -77.44 10.72
N GLU A 105 26.61 -77.99 11.35
CA GLU A 105 26.40 -79.39 11.73
C GLU A 105 26.94 -79.96 13.07
N LEU A 106 25.95 -80.55 13.77
CA LEU A 106 25.96 -81.75 14.64
C LEU A 106 25.78 -81.57 16.16
N ALA A 107 24.70 -82.22 16.61
CA ALA A 107 24.52 -83.00 17.84
C ALA A 107 23.70 -82.39 19.00
N GLU A 108 22.60 -83.10 19.27
CA GLU A 108 21.67 -83.00 20.39
C GLU A 108 22.32 -83.24 21.77
N LYS A 109 21.85 -82.53 22.81
CA LYS A 109 21.16 -83.04 24.03
C LYS A 109 21.24 -82.04 25.21
N ALA A 110 20.14 -81.97 25.96
CA ALA A 110 19.96 -81.24 27.24
C ALA A 110 20.58 -82.01 28.45
N PRO A 111 20.35 -81.70 29.75
CA PRO A 111 19.92 -80.46 30.45
C PRO A 111 20.73 -80.16 31.78
N THR A 112 20.28 -79.12 32.52
CA THR A 112 20.18 -78.98 34.01
C THR A 112 21.38 -78.66 34.95
N GLU A 113 21.02 -77.92 36.02
CA GLU A 113 21.56 -77.83 37.39
C GLU A 113 22.54 -76.71 37.82
N GLU A 114 21.97 -75.74 38.56
CA GLU A 114 22.22 -75.33 39.95
C GLU A 114 23.61 -75.36 40.65
N LEU A 115 23.77 -74.32 41.51
CA LEU A 115 24.38 -74.26 42.85
C LEU A 115 25.90 -73.99 43.04
N ALA A 116 26.11 -72.79 43.61
CA ALA A 116 26.80 -72.50 44.88
C ALA A 116 28.34 -72.45 45.01
N ALA A 117 28.72 -71.54 45.92
CA ALA A 117 29.94 -71.52 46.75
C ALA A 117 31.25 -71.08 46.03
N ASP A 118 32.17 -70.30 46.60
CA ASP A 118 32.36 -69.80 47.95
C ASP A 118 33.60 -68.86 48.00
N LEU A 119 33.61 -67.96 49.00
CA LEU A 119 34.71 -67.64 49.92
C LEU A 119 35.99 -66.83 49.54
N PHE A 120 36.17 -65.76 50.36
CA PHE A 120 37.41 -65.23 50.98
C PHE A 120 38.50 -64.62 50.07
N ASN A 121 39.27 -63.58 50.41
CA ASN A 121 39.46 -62.69 51.56
C ASN A 121 40.57 -61.72 51.10
N ASP A 122 40.50 -60.40 51.36
CA ASP A 122 41.53 -59.75 52.17
C ASP A 122 41.20 -58.29 52.51
N GLN A 123 41.38 -58.00 53.79
CA GLN A 123 41.33 -56.67 54.38
C GLN A 123 42.73 -56.07 54.35
N ASN A 124 42.84 -54.76 54.08
CA ASN A 124 43.75 -53.96 54.89
C ASN A 124 43.21 -52.54 55.10
N LYS A 125 43.04 -52.20 56.38
CA LYS A 125 42.64 -50.89 56.91
C LYS A 125 43.85 -49.96 56.97
N THR A 126 43.64 -48.67 56.75
CA THR A 126 43.97 -47.64 57.76
C THR A 126 43.27 -46.31 57.44
N SER A 127 42.78 -45.66 58.50
CA SER A 127 42.02 -44.41 58.54
C SER A 127 42.86 -43.28 59.15
N HIS A 128 42.60 -42.03 58.70
CA HIS A 128 42.83 -40.68 59.31
C HIS A 128 43.31 -39.73 58.19
N SER A 129 42.93 -38.46 58.06
CA SER A 129 42.06 -37.52 58.77
C SER A 129 42.09 -36.19 57.98
N GLY A 130 41.00 -35.43 57.92
CA GLY A 130 41.01 -33.95 57.83
C GLY A 130 41.27 -33.27 56.47
N ASP A 131 40.22 -32.59 56.01
CA ASP A 131 40.15 -31.25 55.37
C ASP A 131 40.70 -30.95 53.95
N ALA A 132 39.74 -30.42 53.16
CA ALA A 132 39.82 -29.36 52.14
C ALA A 132 40.43 -29.66 50.75
N GLU A 133 39.59 -29.91 49.74
CA GLU A 133 39.01 -28.90 48.81
C GLU A 133 38.29 -29.63 47.65
N GLU A 134 36.96 -29.55 47.62
CA GLU A 134 36.14 -30.04 46.50
C GLU A 134 36.27 -29.07 45.32
N THR A 135 36.97 -29.50 44.26
CA THR A 135 36.73 -28.95 42.92
C THR A 135 35.39 -29.51 42.42
N ALA A 136 34.32 -28.74 42.66
CA ALA A 136 33.04 -28.97 42.00
C ALA A 136 33.21 -28.70 40.50
N ALA A 137 33.37 -29.76 39.72
CA ALA A 137 33.16 -29.70 38.29
C ALA A 137 31.66 -29.46 38.06
N GLU A 138 31.32 -28.27 37.58
CA GLU A 138 30.00 -27.94 37.08
C GLU A 138 29.61 -28.99 36.03
N ILE A 139 28.66 -29.85 36.39
CA ILE A 139 27.94 -30.67 35.43
C ILE A 139 27.04 -29.67 34.70
N GLU A 140 27.46 -29.23 33.51
CA GLU A 140 26.54 -28.62 32.54
C GLU A 140 25.44 -29.66 32.28
N GLU A 141 24.31 -29.52 32.96
CA GLU A 141 23.07 -30.14 32.50
C GLU A 141 22.83 -29.59 31.09
N VAL A 142 23.04 -30.44 30.10
CA VAL A 142 22.62 -30.20 28.72
C VAL A 142 21.10 -30.15 28.75
N ILE A 143 20.56 -28.96 28.99
CA ILE A 143 19.15 -28.64 28.81
C ILE A 143 18.89 -28.85 27.33
N GLU A 144 18.17 -29.93 26.97
CA GLU A 144 17.68 -30.10 25.61
C GLU A 144 16.87 -28.84 25.26
N PRO A 145 17.21 -28.15 24.16
CA PRO A 145 16.56 -26.89 23.82
C PRO A 145 15.05 -27.14 23.69
N PRO A 146 14.20 -26.26 24.26
CA PRO A 146 12.76 -26.36 24.16
C PRO A 146 12.32 -26.65 22.71
N PRO A 147 11.23 -27.41 22.46
CA PRO A 147 10.76 -27.72 21.11
C PRO A 147 10.53 -26.47 20.22
N GLU A 148 10.28 -25.32 20.85
CA GLU A 148 10.11 -24.01 20.21
C GLU A 148 11.43 -23.46 19.61
N ASP A 149 12.58 -23.82 20.18
CA ASP A 149 13.91 -23.47 19.69
C ASP A 149 14.41 -24.41 18.57
N LEU A 150 13.71 -25.54 18.37
CA LEU A 150 13.96 -26.50 17.29
C LEU A 150 13.27 -26.14 15.97
N ILE A 151 12.52 -25.03 15.89
CA ILE A 151 11.96 -24.57 14.61
C ILE A 151 13.14 -24.37 13.65
N SER A 152 13.18 -25.12 12.56
CA SER A 152 14.24 -24.97 11.57
C SER A 152 14.17 -23.58 10.95
N THR A 153 15.32 -22.91 10.80
CA THR A 153 15.39 -21.63 10.08
C THR A 153 14.77 -21.81 8.69
N PRO A 154 13.72 -21.06 8.33
CA PRO A 154 13.10 -21.19 7.02
C PRO A 154 14.13 -20.84 5.95
N GLU A 155 14.32 -21.71 4.96
CA GLU A 155 15.12 -21.38 3.77
C GLU A 155 14.45 -20.25 2.99
N PRO A 156 15.22 -19.45 2.22
CA PRO A 156 14.65 -18.45 1.32
C PRO A 156 13.61 -19.06 0.38
N ASP A 157 12.61 -18.26 0.03
CA ASP A 157 11.66 -18.63 -1.00
C ASP A 157 12.26 -18.31 -2.37
N GLU A 158 12.12 -19.25 -3.30
CA GLU A 158 12.40 -19.00 -4.71
C GLU A 158 11.09 -18.54 -5.38
N TRP A 159 11.18 -17.54 -6.25
CA TRP A 159 10.02 -16.93 -6.90
C TRP A 159 10.04 -17.20 -8.40
N GLU A 160 8.89 -17.61 -8.95
CA GLU A 160 8.71 -17.83 -10.38
C GLU A 160 8.12 -16.58 -11.04
N ARG A 161 8.74 -16.11 -12.13
CA ARG A 161 8.16 -15.06 -12.97
C ARG A 161 7.05 -15.63 -13.85
N ALA A 162 6.00 -14.84 -14.06
CA ALA A 162 4.92 -15.22 -14.97
C ALA A 162 5.43 -15.22 -16.42
N ASP A 163 4.95 -16.18 -17.22
CA ASP A 163 5.17 -16.18 -18.65
C ASP A 163 4.23 -15.16 -19.31
N LEU A 164 4.80 -14.07 -19.81
CA LEU A 164 4.07 -12.90 -20.32
C LEU A 164 4.43 -12.65 -21.78
N CYS A 165 3.50 -12.02 -22.52
CA CYS A 165 3.82 -11.52 -23.86
C CYS A 165 4.92 -10.45 -23.79
N SER A 166 5.71 -10.30 -24.85
CA SER A 166 6.86 -9.37 -24.87
C SER A 166 6.49 -7.90 -24.64
N ASP A 167 5.26 -7.51 -24.99
CA ASP A 167 4.70 -6.17 -24.81
C ASP A 167 3.74 -6.08 -23.61
N ALA A 168 3.64 -7.12 -22.78
CA ALA A 168 2.84 -7.09 -21.57
C ALA A 168 3.55 -6.33 -20.43
N VAL A 169 2.76 -5.81 -19.49
CA VAL A 169 3.26 -5.17 -18.26
C VAL A 169 3.32 -6.21 -17.15
N ASP A 170 4.49 -6.39 -16.54
CA ASP A 170 4.67 -7.26 -15.38
C ASP A 170 4.18 -6.54 -14.11
N LEU A 171 3.06 -7.00 -13.57
CA LEU A 171 2.46 -6.46 -12.33
C LEU A 171 3.22 -6.79 -11.04
N GLY A 172 4.30 -7.58 -11.13
CA GLY A 172 5.28 -7.71 -10.07
C GLY A 172 6.32 -6.60 -10.08
N GLU A 173 6.57 -5.96 -11.22
CA GLU A 173 7.50 -4.82 -11.38
C GLU A 173 6.75 -3.48 -11.37
N TYR A 174 5.49 -3.44 -11.84
CA TYR A 174 4.69 -2.23 -11.95
C TYR A 174 3.33 -2.37 -11.26
N HIS A 175 2.73 -1.25 -10.85
CA HIS A 175 1.34 -1.20 -10.37
C HIS A 175 0.52 -0.14 -11.07
N VAL A 176 -0.80 -0.35 -11.07
CA VAL A 176 -1.75 0.64 -11.55
C VAL A 176 -1.89 1.77 -10.54
N ILE A 177 -1.73 3.01 -11.00
CA ILE A 177 -1.95 4.24 -10.23
C ILE A 177 -3.21 4.96 -10.73
N GLY A 178 -3.95 5.60 -9.82
CA GLY A 178 -5.16 6.35 -10.15
C GLY A 178 -6.37 5.54 -10.64
N GLY A 179 -6.24 4.24 -10.85
CA GLY A 179 -7.33 3.37 -11.31
C GLY A 179 -7.30 3.13 -12.82
N VAL A 180 -8.47 2.89 -13.42
CA VAL A 180 -8.61 2.44 -14.81
C VAL A 180 -9.50 3.37 -15.64
N ILE A 181 -9.17 3.48 -16.92
CA ILE A 181 -9.78 4.40 -17.88
C ILE A 181 -10.35 3.57 -19.02
N ARG A 182 -11.67 3.47 -19.14
CA ARG A 182 -12.33 2.89 -20.31
C ARG A 182 -12.49 3.97 -21.38
N PHE A 183 -11.79 3.82 -22.50
CA PHE A 183 -11.79 4.75 -23.63
C PHE A 183 -12.37 4.08 -24.88
N ASP A 184 -13.65 4.31 -25.14
CA ASP A 184 -14.40 3.66 -26.23
C ASP A 184 -14.79 4.65 -27.33
N LEU A 185 -14.72 4.20 -28.58
CA LEU A 185 -15.28 4.90 -29.73
C LEU A 185 -16.60 4.23 -30.14
N LEU A 186 -17.67 5.03 -30.27
CA LEU A 186 -19.04 4.53 -30.41
C LEU A 186 -19.76 5.10 -31.63
N THR A 187 -20.74 4.35 -32.15
CA THR A 187 -21.68 4.81 -33.18
C THR A 187 -22.91 5.48 -32.55
N LEU A 188 -23.55 6.43 -33.27
CA LEU A 188 -24.70 7.16 -32.73
C LEU A 188 -25.89 6.24 -32.81
N PRO A 189 -26.67 6.18 -31.74
CA PRO A 189 -28.07 5.83 -31.86
C PRO A 189 -28.79 6.83 -32.79
N ARG A 190 -29.85 6.38 -33.46
CA ARG A 190 -30.68 7.27 -34.28
C ARG A 190 -31.25 8.39 -33.42
N GLN A 191 -31.15 9.63 -33.91
CA GLN A 191 -31.62 10.80 -33.17
C GLN A 191 -33.10 11.08 -33.40
N PRO A 192 -33.78 11.72 -32.42
CA PRO A 192 -35.16 12.16 -32.57
C PRO A 192 -35.31 13.22 -33.66
N LYS A 193 -36.39 13.09 -34.43
CA LYS A 193 -36.80 14.09 -35.42
C LYS A 193 -38.13 14.70 -35.01
N SER A 194 -38.17 16.02 -34.92
CA SER A 194 -39.38 16.78 -34.61
C SER A 194 -40.13 17.16 -35.89
N GLY A 195 -41.44 16.94 -35.92
CA GLY A 195 -42.32 17.34 -37.02
C GLY A 195 -43.79 17.36 -36.60
N ARG A 196 -44.51 18.43 -36.97
CA ARG A 196 -45.95 18.63 -36.68
C ARG A 196 -46.33 18.44 -35.20
N GLY A 197 -45.49 18.92 -34.28
CA GLY A 197 -45.72 18.81 -32.82
C GLY A 197 -45.37 17.46 -32.19
N TRP A 198 -44.91 16.49 -32.98
CA TRP A 198 -44.47 15.17 -32.50
C TRP A 198 -42.95 15.01 -32.64
N SER A 199 -42.34 14.25 -31.73
CA SER A 199 -40.96 13.78 -31.84
C SER A 199 -40.96 12.28 -32.08
N ILE A 200 -40.33 11.82 -33.15
CA ILE A 200 -40.29 10.41 -33.56
C ILE A 200 -38.85 9.94 -33.66
N THR A 201 -38.55 8.79 -33.06
CA THR A 201 -37.24 8.12 -33.13
C THR A 201 -37.43 6.63 -33.34
N THR A 202 -36.61 6.01 -34.19
CA THR A 202 -36.55 4.55 -34.30
C THR A 202 -35.61 4.01 -33.21
N CYS A 203 -36.16 3.36 -32.20
CA CYS A 203 -35.39 2.77 -31.10
C CYS A 203 -35.07 1.29 -31.40
N VAL A 204 -33.83 0.86 -31.13
CA VAL A 204 -33.46 -0.57 -31.10
C VAL A 204 -33.87 -1.12 -29.73
N ARG A 205 -34.52 -2.29 -29.68
CA ARG A 205 -34.88 -2.99 -28.43
C ARG A 205 -34.29 -4.40 -28.41
N PRO A 206 -33.42 -4.73 -27.44
CA PRO A 206 -32.90 -3.85 -26.40
C PRO A 206 -31.97 -2.75 -26.96
N PRO A 207 -31.88 -1.58 -26.31
CA PRO A 207 -30.94 -0.53 -26.67
C PRO A 207 -29.51 -1.04 -26.46
N ASN A 208 -28.74 -1.17 -27.54
CA ASN A 208 -27.35 -1.66 -27.49
C ASN A 208 -26.38 -0.58 -27.95
N LEU A 209 -25.27 -0.41 -27.23
CA LEU A 209 -24.12 0.32 -27.73
C LEU A 209 -23.43 -0.48 -28.82
N THR A 210 -23.14 0.20 -29.93
CA THR A 210 -22.41 -0.38 -31.05
C THR A 210 -21.06 0.32 -31.16
N PRO A 211 -19.94 -0.38 -30.86
CA PRO A 211 -18.59 0.15 -31.06
C PRO A 211 -18.41 0.63 -32.49
N PHE A 212 -17.66 1.72 -32.68
CA PHE A 212 -17.28 2.18 -34.00
C PHE A 212 -15.97 1.50 -34.40
N GLU A 213 -15.97 0.81 -35.54
CA GLU A 213 -14.78 0.13 -36.05
C GLU A 213 -13.77 1.15 -36.62
N TYR A 214 -12.73 1.39 -35.83
CA TYR A 214 -11.60 2.25 -36.19
C TYR A 214 -10.34 1.41 -36.34
N ILE A 215 -10.00 1.10 -37.59
CA ILE A 215 -8.77 0.40 -37.94
C ILE A 215 -7.80 1.44 -38.46
N VAL A 216 -6.66 1.59 -37.78
CA VAL A 216 -5.56 2.44 -38.26
C VAL A 216 -4.92 1.78 -39.46
N ASP A 217 -4.74 2.54 -40.53
CA ASP A 217 -4.04 2.06 -41.72
C ASP A 217 -2.54 1.99 -41.42
N THR A 218 -2.09 0.82 -40.97
CA THR A 218 -0.65 0.53 -40.88
C THR A 218 -0.14 0.36 -42.30
N GLY A 219 0.60 1.35 -42.80
CA GLY A 219 1.17 1.34 -44.14
C GLY A 219 2.07 0.11 -44.33
N ARG A 220 1.51 -1.00 -44.82
CA ARG A 220 2.29 -2.02 -45.52
C ARG A 220 2.88 -1.30 -46.73
N LYS A 221 4.15 -0.94 -46.66
CA LYS A 221 4.95 -0.68 -47.87
C LYS A 221 4.86 -1.93 -48.73
N GLY A 222 3.90 -1.96 -49.64
CA GLY A 222 3.79 -3.02 -50.64
C GLY A 222 5.08 -3.02 -51.44
N SER A 223 5.75 -4.17 -51.50
CA SER A 223 6.82 -4.39 -52.48
C SER A 223 6.31 -4.03 -53.88
N PRO A 224 7.08 -3.31 -54.70
CA PRO A 224 6.68 -3.02 -56.07
C PRO A 224 6.78 -4.30 -56.88
N VAL A 225 5.65 -4.94 -57.16
CA VAL A 225 5.58 -5.93 -58.25
C VAL A 225 5.18 -5.17 -59.50
N THR A 226 6.18 -4.93 -60.33
CA THR A 226 6.10 -4.49 -61.72
C THR A 226 5.17 -5.41 -62.53
N GLY A 227 4.23 -4.84 -63.28
CA GLY A 227 3.58 -5.58 -64.35
C GLY A 227 2.26 -5.04 -64.90
N SER A 228 2.37 -4.35 -66.03
CA SER A 228 1.41 -4.25 -67.13
C SER A 228 0.36 -3.14 -67.12
N GLU A 229 0.49 -2.33 -68.17
CA GLU A 229 -0.42 -1.33 -68.71
C GLU A 229 -1.82 -1.90 -68.97
N GLY A 230 -2.83 -1.07 -68.71
CA GLY A 230 -4.23 -1.35 -69.04
C GLY A 230 -5.10 -0.18 -68.61
N GLY A 231 -5.31 0.76 -69.53
CA GLY A 231 -6.09 1.98 -69.30
C GLY A 231 -7.53 1.71 -68.85
N GLY A 232 -7.92 2.43 -67.81
CA GLY A 232 -9.29 2.56 -67.34
C GLY A 232 -9.31 3.53 -66.19
N GLU A 233 -9.86 4.72 -66.39
CA GLU A 233 -10.15 5.69 -65.34
C GLU A 233 -11.20 5.09 -64.38
N LYS A 234 -10.75 4.23 -63.46
CA LYS A 234 -11.46 4.00 -62.22
C LYS A 234 -11.12 5.15 -61.30
N LYS A 235 -12.15 5.93 -60.97
CA LYS A 235 -12.13 6.90 -59.88
C LYS A 235 -11.71 6.13 -58.62
N GLU A 236 -10.42 6.15 -58.29
CA GLU A 236 -9.93 5.66 -57.00
C GLU A 236 -10.61 6.54 -55.95
N GLU A 237 -11.61 5.98 -55.27
CA GLU A 237 -12.02 6.48 -53.97
C GLU A 237 -10.74 6.42 -53.11
N ARG A 238 -10.11 7.58 -52.90
CA ARG A 238 -9.04 7.72 -51.92
C ARG A 238 -9.60 7.20 -50.61
N LYS A 239 -9.20 5.99 -50.22
CA LYS A 239 -9.45 5.47 -48.88
C LYS A 239 -8.86 6.53 -47.94
N GLU A 240 -9.70 7.24 -47.21
CA GLU A 240 -9.24 8.16 -46.18
C GLU A 240 -8.43 7.33 -45.19
N GLU A 241 -7.10 7.49 -45.23
CA GLU A 241 -6.23 6.86 -44.26
C GLU A 241 -6.67 7.30 -42.87
N LYS A 242 -6.95 6.34 -41.99
CA LYS A 242 -7.35 6.60 -40.61
C LYS A 242 -6.09 6.67 -39.74
N PRO A 243 -5.61 7.87 -39.33
CA PRO A 243 -4.41 7.98 -38.51
C PRO A 243 -4.69 7.53 -37.06
N PRO A 244 -3.67 7.24 -36.25
CA PRO A 244 -3.85 7.12 -34.81
C PRO A 244 -4.53 8.36 -34.19
N VAL A 245 -5.27 8.17 -33.11
CA VAL A 245 -5.94 9.25 -32.38
C VAL A 245 -5.00 9.77 -31.30
N GLN A 246 -4.70 11.06 -31.33
CA GLN A 246 -4.03 11.74 -30.23
C GLN A 246 -5.06 12.11 -29.15
N VAL A 247 -4.78 11.76 -27.91
CA VAL A 247 -5.63 12.04 -26.75
C VAL A 247 -4.78 12.79 -25.72
N LYS A 248 -5.31 13.92 -25.26
CA LYS A 248 -4.68 14.75 -24.23
C LYS A 248 -5.63 14.89 -23.06
N PHE A 249 -5.20 14.53 -21.86
CA PHE A 249 -5.98 14.73 -20.65
C PHE A 249 -5.11 14.97 -19.42
N ARG A 250 -5.67 15.72 -18.48
CA ARG A 250 -5.04 16.07 -17.21
C ARG A 250 -5.40 15.03 -16.15
N LEU A 251 -4.39 14.42 -15.55
CA LEU A 251 -4.49 13.53 -14.42
C LEU A 251 -4.79 14.33 -13.14
N PRO A 252 -5.37 13.71 -12.11
CA PRO A 252 -5.62 14.39 -10.85
C PRO A 252 -4.37 14.93 -10.18
N PRO A 253 -4.46 16.08 -9.51
CA PRO A 253 -3.36 16.64 -8.73
C PRO A 253 -2.87 15.74 -7.59
N CYS A 254 -3.70 14.83 -7.12
CA CYS A 254 -3.36 13.88 -6.05
C CYS A 254 -2.50 12.70 -6.51
N LEU A 255 -2.25 12.53 -7.82
CA LEU A 255 -1.32 11.53 -8.31
C LEU A 255 0.09 12.10 -8.25
N VAL A 256 0.97 11.39 -7.55
CA VAL A 256 2.40 11.63 -7.49
C VAL A 256 3.02 10.68 -8.51
N ILE A 257 3.47 11.24 -9.63
CA ILE A 257 4.11 10.51 -10.71
C ILE A 257 5.55 10.99 -10.80
N ALA A 258 6.48 10.15 -10.36
CA ALA A 258 7.87 10.56 -10.17
C ALA A 258 8.78 10.23 -11.36
N GLU A 259 8.30 9.39 -12.28
CA GLU A 259 8.98 9.01 -13.52
C GLU A 259 7.98 9.03 -14.69
N GLU A 260 8.48 8.95 -15.92
CA GLU A 260 7.61 8.86 -17.09
C GLU A 260 6.74 7.58 -17.01
N PRO A 261 5.40 7.69 -16.90
CA PRO A 261 4.56 6.54 -16.58
C PRO A 261 4.37 5.63 -17.79
N ILE A 262 4.15 4.35 -17.53
CA ILE A 262 3.80 3.40 -18.59
C ILE A 262 2.28 3.42 -18.81
N LEU A 263 1.88 3.45 -20.08
CA LEU A 263 0.48 3.30 -20.48
C LEU A 263 0.26 1.93 -21.10
N ALA A 264 -0.79 1.22 -20.67
CA ALA A 264 -1.17 -0.05 -21.27
C ALA A 264 -2.69 -0.24 -21.30
N ARG A 265 -3.16 -1.05 -22.27
CA ARG A 265 -4.56 -1.48 -22.37
C ARG A 265 -4.76 -2.88 -21.84
N TRP A 266 -5.95 -3.16 -21.32
CA TRP A 266 -6.35 -4.51 -20.96
C TRP A 266 -6.66 -5.32 -22.21
N ASP A 267 -6.07 -6.51 -22.30
CA ASP A 267 -6.39 -7.52 -23.30
C ASP A 267 -7.17 -8.67 -22.66
N PRO A 268 -8.49 -8.78 -22.91
CA PRO A 268 -9.33 -9.79 -22.28
C PRO A 268 -9.12 -11.20 -22.82
N GLU A 269 -8.43 -11.39 -23.96
CA GLU A 269 -8.19 -12.73 -24.52
C GLU A 269 -7.11 -13.47 -23.73
N VAL A 270 -6.08 -12.73 -23.30
CA VAL A 270 -4.94 -13.25 -22.55
C VAL A 270 -4.95 -12.83 -21.07
N ASN A 271 -5.87 -11.94 -20.67
CA ASN A 271 -5.94 -11.31 -19.36
C ASN A 271 -4.61 -10.63 -18.97
N GLN A 272 -4.10 -9.77 -19.86
CA GLN A 272 -2.84 -9.05 -19.65
C GLN A 272 -2.98 -7.58 -20.02
N TRP A 273 -2.25 -6.72 -19.32
CA TRP A 273 -2.06 -5.33 -19.73
C TRP A 273 -0.98 -5.27 -20.82
N ARG A 274 -1.30 -4.70 -21.98
CA ARG A 274 -0.46 -4.66 -23.18
C ARG A 274 -0.13 -3.22 -23.57
N LYS A 275 1.15 -2.95 -23.84
CA LYS A 275 1.64 -1.65 -24.33
C LYS A 275 1.34 -1.43 -25.82
N SER A 276 1.01 -2.49 -26.57
CA SER A 276 0.74 -2.40 -28.00
C SER A 276 -0.48 -1.55 -28.32
N GLY A 277 -0.27 -0.59 -29.24
CA GLY A 277 -1.30 0.29 -29.77
C GLY A 277 -1.49 1.59 -28.98
N ILE A 278 -0.73 1.80 -27.91
CA ILE A 278 -0.72 3.04 -27.13
C ILE A 278 0.72 3.51 -26.99
N GLU A 279 0.98 4.76 -27.37
CA GLU A 279 2.27 5.41 -27.26
C GLU A 279 2.10 6.67 -26.41
N LEU A 280 2.91 6.82 -25.35
CA LEU A 280 3.02 8.08 -24.63
C LEU A 280 3.89 9.02 -25.46
N GLU A 281 3.38 10.22 -25.77
CA GLU A 281 4.12 11.22 -26.56
C GLU A 281 4.75 12.30 -25.68
N GLU A 282 4.03 12.72 -24.64
CA GLU A 282 4.46 13.81 -23.76
C GLU A 282 3.84 13.60 -22.37
N PHE A 283 4.68 13.68 -21.33
CA PHE A 283 4.25 13.81 -19.94
C PHE A 283 4.76 15.15 -19.40
N LYS A 284 3.83 16.00 -18.96
CA LYS A 284 4.13 17.25 -18.26
C LYS A 284 3.85 17.08 -16.79
N GLU A 285 4.92 16.90 -16.03
CA GLU A 285 4.88 16.68 -14.58
C GLU A 285 4.18 17.83 -13.83
N ASP A 286 4.54 19.09 -14.13
CA ASP A 286 3.98 20.27 -13.44
C ASP A 286 2.45 20.38 -13.57
N GLU A 287 1.90 19.96 -14.72
CA GLU A 287 0.47 20.03 -14.99
C GLU A 287 -0.26 18.70 -14.74
N ASN A 288 0.45 17.64 -14.35
CA ASN A 288 -0.03 16.26 -14.35
C ASN A 288 -0.76 15.92 -15.66
N LEU A 289 -0.16 16.26 -16.80
CA LEU A 289 -0.81 16.19 -18.12
C LEU A 289 -0.14 15.14 -18.99
N ILE A 290 -0.93 14.21 -19.52
CA ILE A 290 -0.42 13.23 -20.49
C ILE A 290 -1.00 13.49 -21.88
N VAL A 291 -0.14 13.33 -22.88
CA VAL A 291 -0.50 13.28 -24.29
C VAL A 291 -0.12 11.89 -24.79
N LEU A 292 -1.10 11.13 -25.25
CA LEU A 292 -0.90 9.81 -25.80
C LEU A 292 -1.41 9.74 -27.24
N ARG A 293 -0.83 8.84 -28.01
CA ARG A 293 -1.28 8.44 -29.33
C ARG A 293 -1.78 7.00 -29.24
N THR A 294 -3.01 6.76 -29.65
CA THR A 294 -3.61 5.42 -29.61
C THR A 294 -4.18 5.00 -30.97
N SER A 295 -3.94 3.74 -31.33
CA SER A 295 -4.57 3.06 -32.47
C SER A 295 -5.66 2.07 -32.04
N VAL A 296 -5.91 1.96 -30.74
CA VAL A 296 -6.81 0.98 -30.12
C VAL A 296 -7.72 1.65 -29.08
N PHE A 297 -8.87 1.05 -28.86
CA PHE A 297 -9.87 1.51 -27.88
C PHE A 297 -10.14 0.39 -26.88
N GLY A 298 -10.52 0.76 -25.65
CA GLY A 298 -10.82 -0.18 -24.57
C GLY A 298 -10.38 0.34 -23.21
N THR A 299 -10.26 -0.57 -22.24
CA THR A 299 -9.79 -0.24 -20.89
C THR A 299 -8.28 -0.04 -20.89
N MET A 300 -7.82 1.06 -20.31
CA MET A 300 -6.44 1.51 -20.18
C MET A 300 -6.11 1.78 -18.72
N ALA A 301 -4.84 1.75 -18.37
CA ALA A 301 -4.34 2.11 -17.06
C ALA A 301 -2.96 2.77 -17.16
N ILE A 302 -2.61 3.48 -16.08
CA ILE A 302 -1.32 4.16 -15.91
C ILE A 302 -0.52 3.34 -14.89
N PHE A 303 0.74 3.09 -15.21
CA PHE A 303 1.61 2.23 -14.43
C PHE A 303 2.86 2.98 -13.99
N GLN A 304 3.29 2.69 -12.77
CA GLN A 304 4.55 3.18 -12.20
C GLN A 304 5.31 2.00 -11.57
N ASP A 305 6.63 2.08 -11.54
CA ASP A 305 7.47 1.10 -10.84
C ASP A 305 6.95 0.89 -9.41
N PHE A 306 6.72 -0.38 -9.07
CA PHE A 306 6.24 -0.80 -7.75
C PHE A 306 7.27 -0.52 -6.67
N HIS A 307 8.55 -0.65 -6.99
CA HIS A 307 9.69 -0.58 -6.09
C HIS A 307 10.41 0.76 -6.14
N ILE A 308 9.80 1.79 -6.72
CA ILE A 308 10.42 3.11 -6.92
C ILE A 308 11.01 3.76 -5.65
N ASN A 309 10.47 3.43 -4.47
CA ASN A 309 10.96 3.92 -3.18
C ASN A 309 11.77 2.87 -2.39
N MET A 310 12.12 1.74 -3.00
CA MET A 310 12.83 0.62 -2.39
C MET A 310 14.15 0.36 -3.13
N PRO A 311 15.27 0.10 -2.42
CA PRO A 311 15.38 0.04 -0.97
C PRO A 311 15.22 1.43 -0.33
N PHE A 312 14.73 1.45 0.91
CA PHE A 312 14.63 2.64 1.73
C PHE A 312 16.03 3.13 2.08
N GLN A 313 16.23 4.44 1.98
CA GLN A 313 17.50 5.09 2.31
C GLN A 313 17.67 5.23 3.82
N SER A 314 16.58 5.47 4.55
CA SER A 314 16.56 5.54 6.01
C SER A 314 15.14 5.35 6.54
N TRP A 315 15.05 5.00 7.82
CA TRP A 315 13.78 5.03 8.56
C TRP A 315 14.02 5.28 10.05
N GLU A 316 13.03 5.89 10.70
CA GLU A 316 13.02 6.17 12.13
C GLU A 316 11.61 5.96 12.69
N LEU A 317 11.49 5.14 13.74
CA LEU A 317 10.30 5.02 14.57
C LEU A 317 10.58 5.72 15.90
N ARG A 318 9.89 6.83 16.17
CA ARG A 318 10.12 7.64 17.37
C ARG A 318 8.86 7.79 18.22
N PRO A 319 8.91 7.48 19.53
CA PRO A 319 7.82 7.76 20.46
C PRO A 319 7.50 9.26 20.51
N LEU A 320 6.22 9.57 20.69
CA LEU A 320 5.76 10.90 21.09
C LEU A 320 5.23 10.84 22.54
N PRO A 321 5.12 11.98 23.24
CA PRO A 321 4.57 11.99 24.59
C PRO A 321 3.20 11.35 24.68
N PHE A 322 2.90 10.72 25.81
CA PHE A 322 1.59 10.11 26.03
C PHE A 322 0.45 11.12 25.78
N ARG A 323 -0.50 10.77 24.92
CA ARG A 323 -1.64 11.66 24.66
C ARG A 323 -2.62 11.56 25.82
N GLN A 324 -2.93 12.71 26.43
CA GLN A 324 -4.01 12.86 27.38
C GLN A 324 -5.17 13.58 26.70
N SER A 325 -6.35 12.98 26.76
CA SER A 325 -7.59 13.60 26.32
C SER A 325 -7.88 14.81 27.19
N LYS A 326 -8.11 15.97 26.56
CA LYS A 326 -8.48 17.20 27.25
C LYS A 326 -9.90 17.06 27.79
N THR A 327 -10.06 16.40 28.94
CA THR A 327 -11.31 16.49 29.70
C THR A 327 -11.43 17.92 30.24
N THR A 328 -12.37 18.68 29.70
CA THR A 328 -12.74 20.00 30.22
C THR A 328 -13.33 19.84 31.63
N ASN A 329 -12.48 19.89 32.66
CA ASN A 329 -12.91 20.24 34.01
C ASN A 329 -12.75 21.76 34.17
N PRO A 330 -13.82 22.53 34.40
CA PRO A 330 -13.71 23.95 34.66
C PRO A 330 -13.30 24.17 36.12
N SER A 331 -12.00 24.03 36.41
CA SER A 331 -11.39 24.59 37.63
C SER A 331 -9.87 24.66 37.49
N HIS A 332 -9.39 25.88 37.25
CA HIS A 332 -8.06 26.44 37.56
C HIS A 332 -6.84 25.50 37.65
N SER A 333 -5.92 25.61 36.69
CA SER A 333 -4.64 26.30 36.91
C SER A 333 -3.94 26.59 35.57
N VAL A 334 -3.26 27.73 35.55
CA VAL A 334 -2.63 28.36 34.39
C VAL A 334 -1.16 27.91 34.29
N SER A 335 -0.80 27.29 33.17
CA SER A 335 0.49 27.38 32.47
C SER A 335 0.27 26.69 31.12
N GLY A 336 0.29 27.33 29.95
CA GLY A 336 1.27 28.28 29.48
C GLY A 336 2.13 27.61 28.40
N ALA A 337 1.52 27.21 27.28
CA ALA A 337 2.18 26.94 25.99
C ALA A 337 1.09 26.87 24.91
N THR A 338 1.00 27.93 24.12
CA THR A 338 0.14 28.06 22.95
C THR A 338 0.78 27.32 21.78
N ASN A 339 0.01 26.45 21.12
CA ASN A 339 0.36 25.94 19.80
C ASN A 339 0.00 27.03 18.78
N ASP A 340 1.00 27.77 18.31
CA ASP A 340 0.88 28.67 17.17
C ASP A 340 1.33 27.94 15.90
N TYR A 341 0.36 27.65 15.03
CA TYR A 341 0.57 27.54 13.59
C TYR A 341 -0.60 28.24 12.91
N THR A 342 -0.48 29.54 12.65
CA THR A 342 -1.36 30.24 11.69
C THR A 342 -0.56 31.34 11.02
N LEU A 343 -0.31 31.16 9.72
CA LEU A 343 0.24 32.18 8.84
C LEU A 343 -0.80 33.29 8.64
N GLY A 344 -0.36 34.54 8.82
CA GLY A 344 -1.21 35.72 8.80
C GLY A 344 -1.69 36.12 7.40
N LEU A 345 -2.95 36.54 7.33
CA LEU A 345 -3.41 37.50 6.32
C LEU A 345 -4.51 38.40 6.91
N GLY A 346 -4.20 39.70 6.96
CA GLY A 346 -5.11 40.83 6.69
C GLY A 346 -6.38 41.03 7.53
N GLU A 347 -6.38 42.10 8.31
CA GLU A 347 -7.48 42.66 9.12
C GLU A 347 -8.79 42.97 8.36
N ALA A 348 -9.94 42.72 9.02
CA ALA A 348 -11.10 43.63 9.05
C ALA A 348 -12.04 43.29 10.23
N ALA A 349 -12.52 44.34 10.92
CA ALA A 349 -13.22 44.35 12.21
C ALA A 349 -14.77 44.11 12.10
N PRO A 350 -15.54 44.06 13.22
CA PRO A 350 -16.68 43.15 13.42
C PRO A 350 -18.09 43.80 13.33
N MET A 351 -19.15 42.97 13.30
CA MET A 351 -20.50 43.37 13.74
C MET A 351 -21.36 42.18 14.27
N ALA A 352 -21.70 42.30 15.55
CA ALA A 352 -22.90 41.90 16.30
C ALA A 352 -23.74 40.64 15.96
N SER A 353 -23.73 39.69 16.91
CA SER A 353 -24.86 39.11 17.67
C SER A 353 -26.29 39.27 17.14
N MET A 354 -27.05 38.16 17.07
CA MET A 354 -28.31 37.94 17.82
C MET A 354 -28.83 36.48 17.65
N PHE A 355 -29.03 35.78 18.79
CA PHE A 355 -30.10 34.81 19.17
C PHE A 355 -30.58 33.72 18.17
N SER A 356 -31.01 32.50 18.51
CA SER A 356 -31.24 31.75 19.77
C SER A 356 -31.46 30.27 19.38
N ALA A 357 -31.08 29.34 20.24
CA ALA A 357 -31.38 27.90 20.13
C ALA A 357 -32.81 27.57 20.59
N PRO A 358 -33.33 26.37 20.23
CA PRO A 358 -34.11 25.61 21.18
C PRO A 358 -33.51 24.22 21.46
N VAL A 359 -33.50 23.94 22.75
CA VAL A 359 -33.15 22.69 23.42
C VAL A 359 -34.25 21.65 23.20
N TYR A 360 -33.89 20.39 22.92
CA TYR A 360 -34.75 19.25 23.20
C TYR A 360 -33.98 18.18 23.97
N ARG A 361 -34.45 17.92 25.20
CA ARG A 361 -33.95 16.91 26.12
C ARG A 361 -34.90 15.72 26.08
N SER A 362 -34.33 14.55 25.85
CA SER A 362 -34.94 13.22 25.88
C SER A 362 -35.28 12.76 27.30
N HIS A 363 -36.38 12.01 27.45
CA HIS A 363 -36.54 11.05 28.54
C HIS A 363 -37.16 9.74 28.05
N THR A 364 -36.42 8.66 28.30
CA THR A 364 -36.81 7.26 28.25
C THR A 364 -37.61 6.86 29.50
N GLY A 365 -38.57 5.93 29.37
CA GLY A 365 -39.14 5.22 30.51
C GLY A 365 -40.34 4.33 30.16
N ALA A 366 -40.17 3.02 30.33
CA ALA A 366 -41.08 1.94 29.90
C ALA A 366 -42.20 1.60 30.90
N ARG A 367 -43.34 1.07 30.40
CA ARG A 367 -44.12 -0.01 31.07
C ARG A 367 -45.29 -0.56 30.19
N SER A 368 -45.15 -1.85 29.85
CA SER A 368 -46.10 -2.99 30.00
C SER A 368 -47.61 -2.88 29.69
N THR A 369 -48.05 -3.94 28.99
CA THR A 369 -49.36 -4.66 28.99
C THR A 369 -50.61 -4.01 28.38
N GLN A 370 -51.09 -4.55 27.24
CA GLN A 370 -52.19 -5.54 27.17
C GLN A 370 -52.48 -5.94 25.70
N ALA A 371 -52.89 -7.19 25.53
CA ALA A 371 -53.25 -7.82 24.27
C ALA A 371 -54.77 -7.80 24.05
N THR A 372 -55.21 -7.67 22.80
CA THR A 372 -56.47 -8.26 22.30
C THR A 372 -56.40 -8.49 20.77
N ASN A 373 -56.91 -9.66 20.38
CA ASN A 373 -57.10 -10.19 19.02
C ASN A 373 -58.03 -9.31 18.15
N GLU A 374 -57.84 -9.30 16.81
CA GLU A 374 -58.65 -10.11 15.87
C GLU A 374 -58.39 -9.78 14.36
N GLN A 375 -58.18 -10.85 13.60
CA GLN A 375 -58.72 -11.19 12.27
C GLN A 375 -58.46 -10.34 10.99
N ILE A 376 -57.58 -10.89 10.14
CA ILE A 376 -57.73 -11.25 8.70
C ILE A 376 -58.63 -10.38 7.79
N ARG A 377 -58.01 -9.69 6.81
CA ARG A 377 -58.48 -9.62 5.41
C ARG A 377 -57.46 -8.97 4.44
N GLU A 378 -57.02 -9.70 3.43
CA GLU A 378 -56.55 -9.20 2.12
C GLU A 378 -57.72 -9.27 1.11
N PRO A 379 -57.62 -8.82 -0.17
CA PRO A 379 -57.07 -7.60 -0.80
C PRO A 379 -58.23 -6.88 -1.58
N PRO A 380 -58.10 -5.90 -2.52
CA PRO A 380 -57.45 -6.01 -3.86
C PRO A 380 -56.84 -4.68 -4.42
N PRO A 381 -56.33 -4.66 -5.69
CA PRO A 381 -55.56 -3.55 -6.27
C PRO A 381 -56.34 -2.73 -7.31
N SER A 382 -55.94 -1.48 -7.58
CA SER A 382 -56.15 -0.84 -8.89
C SER A 382 -55.53 0.56 -9.01
N ILE A 383 -54.62 0.69 -9.99
CA ILE A 383 -54.61 1.66 -11.11
C ILE A 383 -54.94 3.13 -10.82
N SER A 384 -54.03 4.01 -11.25
CA SER A 384 -54.22 5.29 -11.99
C SER A 384 -53.29 6.38 -11.43
N VAL A 385 -52.88 7.45 -12.09
CA VAL A 385 -52.80 7.94 -13.48
C VAL A 385 -51.78 9.09 -13.38
N VAL A 386 -51.03 9.34 -14.46
CA VAL A 386 -50.12 10.49 -14.58
C VAL A 386 -50.94 11.77 -14.65
N ASP A 387 -50.56 12.81 -13.92
CA ASP A 387 -50.95 14.18 -14.27
C ASP A 387 -49.72 15.07 -14.37
N VAL A 388 -49.63 15.72 -15.54
CA VAL A 388 -48.56 16.63 -15.97
C VAL A 388 -49.13 18.03 -15.86
N THR A 389 -48.53 18.88 -15.03
CA THR A 389 -48.74 20.32 -15.13
C THR A 389 -47.43 21.01 -15.50
N ALA A 390 -47.45 21.59 -16.69
CA ALA A 390 -46.43 22.45 -17.23
C ALA A 390 -46.34 23.75 -16.43
N THR A 391 -45.13 24.25 -16.21
CA THR A 391 -44.91 25.64 -15.82
C THR A 391 -43.77 26.19 -16.67
N GLU A 392 -44.04 27.28 -17.39
CA GLU A 392 -43.11 28.00 -18.26
C GLU A 392 -41.95 28.65 -17.47
N PRO A 393 -40.80 28.93 -18.12
CA PRO A 393 -39.58 29.35 -17.42
C PRO A 393 -39.53 30.87 -17.22
N SER A 394 -39.21 31.28 -15.98
CA SER A 394 -38.77 32.65 -15.70
C SER A 394 -37.40 32.90 -16.32
N LYS A 395 -37.30 34.03 -17.02
CA LYS A 395 -36.04 34.68 -17.40
C LYS A 395 -35.26 35.09 -16.14
N ASP A 396 -33.97 35.31 -16.35
CA ASP A 396 -32.95 35.81 -15.40
C ASP A 396 -32.18 34.74 -14.61
N ARG A 397 -31.17 34.16 -15.27
CA ARG A 397 -29.86 34.00 -14.64
C ARG A 397 -28.76 34.02 -15.69
N GLN A 398 -27.97 35.10 -15.69
CA GLN A 398 -26.67 35.16 -16.37
C GLN A 398 -25.80 33.99 -15.90
N GLN A 399 -25.36 33.14 -16.82
CA GLN A 399 -24.25 32.21 -16.60
C GLN A 399 -23.01 32.80 -17.28
N THR A 400 -22.28 33.62 -16.53
CA THR A 400 -20.84 33.79 -16.71
C THR A 400 -20.19 33.19 -15.47
N GLY A 401 -19.92 31.89 -15.53
CA GLY A 401 -19.07 31.19 -14.60
C GLY A 401 -18.19 30.27 -15.43
N ALA A 402 -16.87 30.41 -15.32
CA ALA A 402 -15.92 29.46 -15.87
C ALA A 402 -16.34 28.04 -15.47
N PRO A 403 -16.16 27.02 -16.34
CA PRO A 403 -16.45 25.65 -15.94
C PRO A 403 -15.60 25.34 -14.72
N GLU A 404 -16.24 24.98 -13.60
CA GLU A 404 -15.57 24.46 -12.42
C GLU A 404 -14.52 23.44 -12.89
N GLU A 405 -13.26 23.69 -12.53
CA GLU A 405 -12.14 22.84 -12.90
C GLU A 405 -12.49 21.39 -12.60
N MET A 406 -12.33 20.57 -13.63
CA MET A 406 -12.70 19.17 -13.71
C MET A 406 -11.88 18.38 -12.67
N MET A 407 -12.34 18.36 -11.41
CA MET A 407 -11.70 17.61 -10.33
C MET A 407 -11.89 16.12 -10.61
N MET A 408 -10.87 15.53 -11.23
CA MET A 408 -10.85 14.18 -11.79
C MET A 408 -10.73 13.11 -10.69
N ILE A 409 -11.29 11.93 -10.96
CA ILE A 409 -11.71 10.89 -10.00
C ILE A 409 -10.60 9.93 -9.56
N LEU A 410 -9.38 10.12 -10.07
CA LEU A 410 -8.22 9.24 -9.77
C LEU A 410 -7.60 9.49 -8.39
N GLY A 411 -8.16 10.39 -7.57
CA GLY A 411 -7.76 10.58 -6.17
C GLY A 411 -8.52 9.71 -5.18
N PRO A 412 -8.10 9.61 -3.91
CA PRO A 412 -8.81 8.85 -2.87
C PRO A 412 -10.24 9.30 -2.65
N VAL A 413 -11.04 8.40 -2.07
CA VAL A 413 -12.46 8.67 -1.84
C VAL A 413 -12.56 9.77 -0.78
N PRO A 414 -13.41 10.79 -0.95
CA PRO A 414 -13.68 11.75 0.12
C PRO A 414 -14.16 11.09 1.41
N THR A 415 -14.57 9.82 1.39
CA THR A 415 -14.99 9.05 2.57
C THR A 415 -13.87 8.25 3.25
N LEU A 416 -12.68 8.12 2.65
CA LEU A 416 -11.57 7.39 3.27
C LEU A 416 -10.91 8.23 4.36
N GLY A 417 -10.76 7.65 5.55
CA GLY A 417 -10.19 8.33 6.70
C GLY A 417 -11.15 9.33 7.36
N LEU A 418 -11.04 9.43 8.68
CA LEU A 418 -11.81 10.38 9.49
C LEU A 418 -11.15 11.76 9.45
N SER A 419 -11.93 12.83 9.55
CA SER A 419 -11.35 14.16 9.77
C SER A 419 -10.72 14.27 11.16
N ASP A 420 -9.81 15.23 11.33
CA ASP A 420 -9.26 15.60 12.63
C ASP A 420 -10.35 15.82 13.69
N GLU A 421 -11.40 16.57 13.37
CA GLU A 421 -12.52 16.84 14.28
C GLU A 421 -13.23 15.56 14.73
N ALA A 422 -13.46 14.63 13.79
CA ALA A 422 -14.17 13.39 14.07
C ALA A 422 -13.33 12.43 14.92
N TYR A 423 -12.03 12.29 14.64
CA TYR A 423 -11.19 11.32 15.36
C TYR A 423 -10.65 11.87 16.68
N LEU A 424 -10.14 13.11 16.67
CA LEU A 424 -9.43 13.68 17.83
C LEU A 424 -10.36 14.06 18.98
N SER A 425 -11.66 14.23 18.72
CA SER A 425 -12.67 14.48 19.76
C SER A 425 -13.07 13.23 20.53
N GLU A 426 -12.97 12.06 19.91
CA GLU A 426 -13.36 10.77 20.50
C GLU A 426 -12.17 9.93 20.99
N VAL A 427 -10.95 10.28 20.60
CA VAL A 427 -9.76 9.49 20.94
C VAL A 427 -9.48 9.52 22.45
N PRO A 428 -9.41 8.36 23.12
CA PRO A 428 -9.05 8.29 24.52
C PRO A 428 -7.55 8.53 24.72
N ASP A 429 -7.13 8.57 25.99
CA ASP A 429 -5.73 8.58 26.37
C ASP A 429 -5.01 7.37 25.75
N THR A 430 -3.99 7.63 24.93
CA THR A 430 -3.30 6.56 24.21
C THR A 430 -1.87 6.94 23.82
N ASN A 431 -1.12 5.94 23.37
CA ASN A 431 0.24 6.11 22.88
C ASN A 431 0.23 6.68 21.46
N GLN A 432 1.33 7.34 21.14
CA GLN A 432 1.60 7.85 19.80
C GLN A 432 3.08 7.74 19.47
N CYS A 433 3.36 7.63 18.19
CA CYS A 433 4.72 7.68 17.64
C CYS A 433 4.69 8.28 16.23
N VAL A 434 5.84 8.70 15.75
CA VAL A 434 6.08 9.05 14.36
C VAL A 434 6.92 7.95 13.72
N LEU A 435 6.49 7.48 12.56
CA LEU A 435 7.30 6.63 11.68
C LEU A 435 7.68 7.46 10.45
N THR A 436 8.97 7.73 10.29
CA THR A 436 9.53 8.38 9.10
C THR A 436 10.20 7.31 8.25
N ILE A 437 9.90 7.28 6.95
CA ILE A 437 10.51 6.38 5.98
C ILE A 437 10.97 7.24 4.81
N THR A 438 12.26 7.21 4.51
CA THR A 438 12.85 7.92 3.38
C THR A 438 13.14 6.90 2.28
N GLY A 439 12.37 6.97 1.20
CA GLY A 439 12.55 6.14 0.01
C GLY A 439 13.52 6.75 -0.98
N GLY A 440 13.54 6.18 -2.19
CA GLY A 440 14.32 6.70 -3.32
C GLY A 440 13.92 8.11 -3.77
N LEU A 441 12.61 8.41 -3.79
CA LEU A 441 12.08 9.66 -4.37
C LEU A 441 11.22 10.49 -3.43
N THR A 442 10.71 9.90 -2.34
CA THR A 442 9.89 10.65 -1.38
C THR A 442 10.18 10.22 0.05
N GLU A 443 10.07 11.18 0.97
CA GLU A 443 9.98 10.93 2.40
C GLU A 443 8.51 10.84 2.81
N LEU A 444 8.16 9.82 3.60
CA LEU A 444 6.83 9.64 4.17
C LEU A 444 6.91 9.69 5.69
N ARG A 445 6.20 10.65 6.30
CA ARG A 445 6.09 10.80 7.75
C ARG A 445 4.70 10.45 8.22
N LEU A 446 4.59 9.47 9.11
CA LEU A 446 3.34 8.90 9.58
C LEU A 446 3.18 9.12 11.08
N HIS A 447 2.17 9.87 11.49
CA HIS A 447 1.77 9.99 12.89
C HIS A 447 0.80 8.87 13.23
N ILE A 448 1.26 7.92 14.05
CA ILE A 448 0.42 6.83 14.56
C ILE A 448 -0.11 7.26 15.92
N LEU A 449 -1.43 7.29 16.07
CA LEU A 449 -2.12 7.61 17.32
C LEU A 449 -3.21 6.57 17.56
N GLY A 450 -3.06 5.77 18.62
CA GLY A 450 -4.01 4.69 18.87
C GLY A 450 -4.15 3.78 17.65
N GLU A 451 -5.36 3.63 17.14
CA GLU A 451 -5.66 2.71 16.03
C GLU A 451 -5.55 3.32 14.63
N ARG A 452 -5.26 4.63 14.52
CA ARG A 452 -5.24 5.35 13.24
C ARG A 452 -3.93 6.07 12.99
N ILE A 453 -3.74 6.44 11.72
CA ILE A 453 -2.52 7.01 11.19
C ILE A 453 -2.86 8.25 10.37
N ALA A 454 -2.13 9.33 10.58
CA ALA A 454 -2.19 10.52 9.76
C ALA A 454 -0.86 10.72 9.01
N VAL A 455 -0.93 11.22 7.78
CA VAL A 455 0.25 11.65 7.03
C VAL A 455 0.62 13.05 7.51
N LEU A 456 1.89 13.25 7.85
CA LEU A 456 2.44 14.56 8.20
C LEU A 456 3.08 15.19 6.96
N PRO A 457 3.08 16.54 6.86
CA PRO A 457 3.83 17.21 5.81
C PRO A 457 5.33 16.91 5.93
N SER A 458 5.99 16.83 4.78
CA SER A 458 7.45 16.85 4.71
C SER A 458 7.97 18.12 5.37
N LEU A 459 9.03 18.01 6.17
CA LEU A 459 9.67 19.21 6.69
C LEU A 459 10.31 19.93 5.49
N PRO A 460 10.19 21.27 5.39
CA PRO A 460 11.01 21.99 4.44
C PRO A 460 12.48 21.70 4.80
N GLU A 461 13.28 21.30 3.81
CA GLU A 461 14.71 21.20 4.01
C GLU A 461 15.21 22.51 4.62
N PRO A 462 16.09 22.47 5.63
CA PRO A 462 16.71 23.68 6.12
C PRO A 462 17.43 24.33 4.95
N VAL A 463 16.90 25.45 4.47
CA VAL A 463 17.61 26.33 3.55
C VAL A 463 18.92 26.65 4.26
N ASN A 464 20.05 26.18 3.71
CA ASN A 464 21.36 26.50 4.22
C ASN A 464 21.47 28.02 4.34
N PHE A 465 21.32 28.54 5.56
CA PHE A 465 21.69 29.91 5.87
C PHE A 465 23.22 29.94 5.86
N ALA A 466 23.80 30.07 4.67
CA ALA A 466 25.20 30.42 4.53
C ALA A 466 25.43 31.71 5.35
N GLU A 467 26.32 31.64 6.33
CA GLU A 467 26.71 32.78 7.14
C GLU A 467 27.22 33.92 6.23
N PRO A 468 26.81 35.18 6.47
CA PRO A 468 27.28 36.30 5.66
C PRO A 468 28.66 36.73 6.15
N GLY A 469 29.71 36.32 5.45
CA GLY A 469 31.00 37.02 5.53
C GLY A 469 32.22 36.14 5.33
N ASP A 470 32.71 36.05 4.09
CA ASP A 470 33.95 36.76 3.75
C ASP A 470 34.12 36.84 2.23
N SER A 471 34.29 38.07 1.76
CA SER A 471 34.54 38.43 0.37
C SER A 471 35.92 37.96 -0.09
N ASN A 472 35.95 37.16 -1.17
CA ASN A 472 36.91 37.18 -2.29
C ASN A 472 37.33 35.77 -2.74
N ALA A 473 36.71 35.24 -3.80
CA ALA A 473 37.39 34.43 -4.81
C ALA A 473 36.52 34.24 -6.05
N ALA A 474 37.19 34.25 -7.20
CA ALA A 474 36.75 34.26 -8.58
C ALA A 474 35.61 33.30 -8.98
N GLU A 475 34.87 33.77 -9.99
CA GLU A 475 33.93 33.07 -10.86
C GLU A 475 34.39 31.65 -11.22
N SER A 476 33.56 30.67 -10.88
CA SER A 476 33.44 29.44 -11.66
C SER A 476 31.99 28.96 -11.62
N ASP A 477 31.35 29.05 -12.77
CA ASP A 477 30.09 28.39 -13.13
C ASP A 477 30.07 26.93 -12.68
N ALA A 478 29.13 26.59 -11.79
CA ALA A 478 28.38 25.33 -11.71
C ALA A 478 27.68 25.23 -10.35
N VAL A 479 26.75 26.15 -10.06
CA VAL A 479 25.67 25.82 -9.13
C VAL A 479 24.67 25.06 -9.99
N GLN A 480 24.75 23.73 -9.97
CA GLN A 480 23.60 22.92 -10.36
C GLN A 480 22.49 23.28 -9.38
N GLU A 481 21.62 24.20 -9.79
CA GLU A 481 20.30 24.35 -9.19
C GLU A 481 19.66 22.96 -9.27
N ILE A 482 19.54 22.31 -8.10
CA ILE A 482 18.77 21.09 -7.96
C ILE A 482 17.35 21.47 -8.39
N PRO A 483 16.78 20.81 -9.41
CA PRO A 483 15.45 21.16 -9.88
C PRO A 483 14.46 21.06 -8.72
N ASN A 484 13.64 22.09 -8.57
CA ASN A 484 12.60 22.21 -7.55
C ASN A 484 11.41 21.27 -7.91
N HIS A 485 11.66 19.97 -8.08
CA HIS A 485 10.77 18.95 -8.68
C HIS A 485 9.88 18.19 -7.68
N HIS A 486 9.55 18.76 -6.51
CA HIS A 486 8.72 18.05 -5.52
C HIS A 486 7.43 18.79 -5.18
N ARG A 487 6.62 19.09 -6.19
CA ARG A 487 5.44 19.96 -6.02
C ARG A 487 4.07 19.31 -6.20
N HIS A 488 4.00 17.99 -6.04
CA HIS A 488 2.74 17.28 -5.80
C HIS A 488 2.80 16.58 -4.45
N GLU A 489 2.78 17.38 -3.38
CA GLU A 489 2.72 16.88 -2.01
C GLU A 489 1.39 16.12 -1.78
N LEU A 490 1.42 15.12 -0.89
CA LEU A 490 0.25 14.34 -0.42
C LEU A 490 -0.76 15.19 0.39
N THR A 491 -0.94 16.45 0.01
CA THR A 491 -1.79 17.46 0.64
C THR A 491 -3.24 17.00 0.79
N HIS A 492 -3.75 16.22 -0.17
CA HIS A 492 -5.09 15.66 -0.14
C HIS A 492 -5.30 14.63 0.98
N LEU A 493 -4.23 14.18 1.64
CA LEU A 493 -4.25 13.27 2.79
C LEU A 493 -4.13 13.97 4.13
N LEU A 494 -3.73 15.25 4.14
CA LEU A 494 -3.51 16.00 5.38
C LEU A 494 -4.83 16.25 6.12
N GLY A 495 -4.78 16.25 7.45
CA GLY A 495 -5.94 16.44 8.33
C GLY A 495 -6.90 15.24 8.35
N ARG A 496 -6.45 14.06 7.91
CA ARG A 496 -7.24 12.82 7.88
C ARG A 496 -6.54 11.67 8.59
N TRP A 497 -7.36 10.81 9.21
CA TRP A 497 -6.95 9.67 10.03
C TRP A 497 -7.42 8.35 9.43
N PHE A 498 -6.48 7.55 8.98
CA PHE A 498 -6.71 6.31 8.25
C PHE A 498 -6.46 5.09 9.15
N THR A 499 -7.18 4.00 8.92
CA THR A 499 -6.68 2.68 9.34
C THR A 499 -5.45 2.30 8.50
N PRO A 500 -4.63 1.32 8.92
CA PRO A 500 -3.49 0.87 8.11
C PRO A 500 -3.87 0.48 6.67
N ASP A 501 -4.95 -0.28 6.48
CA ASP A 501 -5.37 -0.73 5.15
C ASP A 501 -5.91 0.43 4.28
N GLU A 502 -6.62 1.38 4.90
CA GLU A 502 -7.06 2.60 4.23
C GLU A 502 -5.85 3.42 3.75
N LEU A 503 -4.84 3.57 4.61
CA LEU A 503 -3.61 4.32 4.33
C LEU A 503 -2.81 3.70 3.17
N ILE A 504 -2.59 2.38 3.21
CA ILE A 504 -1.89 1.64 2.15
C ILE A 504 -2.61 1.85 0.82
N THR A 505 -3.93 1.67 0.82
CA THR A 505 -4.77 1.82 -0.38
C THR A 505 -4.65 3.22 -0.95
N VAL A 506 -4.75 4.26 -0.12
CA VAL A 506 -4.70 5.64 -0.61
C VAL A 506 -3.32 6.04 -1.12
N LEU A 507 -2.25 5.64 -0.45
CA LEU A 507 -0.89 5.93 -0.87
C LEU A 507 -0.59 5.26 -2.21
N GLN A 508 -0.91 3.97 -2.37
CA GLN A 508 -0.73 3.24 -3.63
C GLN A 508 -1.57 3.83 -4.78
N LEU A 509 -2.84 4.19 -4.53
CA LEU A 509 -3.66 4.87 -5.53
C LEU A 509 -3.11 6.25 -5.93
N SER A 510 -2.44 6.93 -4.99
CA SER A 510 -1.78 8.22 -5.21
C SER A 510 -0.41 8.09 -5.89
N GLY A 511 0.06 6.87 -6.20
CA GLY A 511 1.38 6.64 -6.80
C GLY A 511 2.54 6.62 -5.80
N VAL A 512 2.27 6.58 -4.49
CA VAL A 512 3.29 6.47 -3.45
C VAL A 512 3.25 5.06 -2.87
N ASN A 513 4.18 4.20 -3.27
CA ASN A 513 4.29 2.86 -2.73
C ASN A 513 5.51 2.71 -1.82
N MET A 514 5.25 2.27 -0.58
CA MET A 514 6.25 1.97 0.46
C MET A 514 6.07 0.54 1.00
N PHE A 515 5.25 -0.27 0.33
CA PHE A 515 4.74 -1.54 0.86
C PHE A 515 5.19 -2.68 -0.05
N PRO A 516 6.34 -3.32 0.24
CA PRO A 516 6.82 -4.44 -0.55
C PRO A 516 5.83 -5.60 -0.55
N ARG A 517 5.68 -6.23 -1.72
CA ARG A 517 5.08 -7.57 -1.88
C ARG A 517 6.03 -8.65 -1.38
N ASP A 518 5.49 -9.86 -1.18
CA ASP A 518 6.29 -11.02 -0.76
C ASP A 518 7.48 -11.32 -1.69
N ASP A 519 7.31 -11.12 -3.01
CA ASP A 519 8.33 -11.35 -4.03
C ASP A 519 9.17 -10.11 -4.38
N SER A 520 9.05 -9.03 -3.61
CA SER A 520 9.87 -7.82 -3.83
C SER A 520 11.35 -8.06 -3.58
N VAL A 521 11.68 -9.04 -2.73
CA VAL A 521 13.06 -9.43 -2.40
C VAL A 521 13.84 -9.97 -3.60
N CYS A 522 13.18 -10.39 -4.68
CA CYS A 522 13.85 -10.81 -5.92
C CYS A 522 13.92 -9.71 -6.99
N ARG A 523 13.47 -8.49 -6.66
CA ARG A 523 13.42 -7.32 -7.56
C ARG A 523 14.22 -6.14 -7.05
N VAL A 524 14.35 -6.02 -5.74
CA VAL A 524 15.15 -5.00 -5.07
C VAL A 524 16.45 -5.64 -4.60
N ASP A 525 17.56 -4.89 -4.68
CA ASP A 525 18.83 -5.31 -4.08
C ASP A 525 18.73 -5.21 -2.55
N CYS A 526 18.38 -6.33 -1.92
CA CYS A 526 18.27 -6.43 -0.48
C CYS A 526 18.62 -7.82 0.02
N LEU A 527 18.94 -7.94 1.31
CA LEU A 527 19.18 -9.23 1.95
C LEU A 527 17.89 -9.70 2.62
N ASP A 528 17.18 -10.64 1.98
CA ASP A 528 15.98 -11.25 2.58
C ASP A 528 16.32 -11.85 3.94
N LYS A 529 15.87 -11.21 5.03
CA LYS A 529 16.17 -11.64 6.40
C LYS A 529 15.33 -12.86 6.79
N ASN A 530 15.74 -13.53 7.85
CA ASN A 530 14.99 -14.65 8.41
C ASN A 530 13.61 -14.14 8.88
N PRO A 531 12.49 -14.65 8.33
CA PRO A 531 11.15 -14.11 8.61
C PRO A 531 10.75 -14.24 10.08
N ILE A 532 11.31 -15.23 10.81
CA ILE A 532 11.07 -15.39 12.25
C ILE A 532 11.74 -14.26 13.03
N VAL A 533 12.99 -13.93 12.69
CA VAL A 533 13.74 -12.84 13.35
C VAL A 533 13.11 -11.50 13.01
N GLU A 534 12.75 -11.29 11.74
CA GLU A 534 12.05 -10.10 11.26
C GLU A 534 10.73 -9.88 12.02
N GLN A 535 9.87 -10.91 12.08
CA GLN A 535 8.61 -10.81 12.80
C GLN A 535 8.81 -10.53 14.30
N ARG A 536 9.78 -11.21 14.94
CA ARG A 536 10.05 -11.02 16.36
C ARG A 536 10.54 -9.60 16.63
N LEU A 537 11.43 -9.07 15.78
CA LEU A 537 11.91 -7.69 15.86
C LEU A 537 10.75 -6.69 15.80
N TYR A 538 9.86 -6.79 14.81
CA TYR A 538 8.72 -5.86 14.69
C TYR A 538 7.76 -5.95 15.87
N GLU A 539 7.56 -7.14 16.45
CA GLU A 539 6.80 -7.29 17.70
C GLU A 539 7.48 -6.56 18.87
N GLN A 540 8.80 -6.67 19.01
CA GLN A 540 9.53 -5.96 20.05
C GLN A 540 9.53 -4.45 19.83
N MET A 541 9.75 -3.98 18.61
CA MET A 541 9.69 -2.56 18.25
C MET A 541 8.31 -1.99 18.57
N ALA A 542 7.23 -2.67 18.20
CA ALA A 542 5.86 -2.23 18.50
C ALA A 542 5.55 -2.24 20.01
N LEU A 543 6.06 -3.21 20.78
CA LEU A 543 5.91 -3.22 22.24
C LEU A 543 6.65 -2.06 22.91
N LEU A 544 7.80 -1.68 22.37
CA LEU A 544 8.69 -0.68 22.94
C LEU A 544 8.51 0.72 22.35
N SER A 545 7.75 0.87 21.28
CA SER A 545 7.51 2.15 20.60
C SER A 545 6.90 3.28 21.45
N PRO A 546 6.29 3.05 22.64
CA PRO A 546 5.95 4.14 23.57
C PRO A 546 7.13 4.74 24.33
N ALA A 547 8.31 4.10 24.29
CA ALA A 547 9.44 4.42 25.17
C ALA A 547 10.81 4.42 24.46
N PHE A 548 10.96 3.69 23.36
CA PHE A 548 12.19 3.58 22.60
C PHE A 548 12.01 4.09 21.19
N ALA A 549 12.99 4.88 20.75
CA ALA A 549 13.19 5.17 19.34
C ALA A 549 14.01 4.04 18.69
N PHE A 550 13.66 3.69 17.47
CA PHE A 550 14.38 2.74 16.63
C PHE A 550 14.71 3.38 15.29
N GLY A 551 15.88 3.07 14.74
CA GLY A 551 16.30 3.55 13.44
C GLY A 551 16.93 2.44 12.61
N TRP A 552 17.04 2.73 11.32
CA TRP A 552 17.79 1.93 10.37
C TRP A 552 19.26 1.80 10.76
N SER A 553 19.96 0.89 10.08
CA SER A 553 21.41 0.76 10.22
C SER A 553 22.04 0.29 8.91
N ARG A 554 23.02 1.06 8.41
CA ARG A 554 23.82 0.75 7.22
C ARG A 554 24.54 -0.58 7.31
N TRP A 555 24.81 -1.02 8.55
CA TRP A 555 25.56 -2.22 8.84
C TRP A 555 24.85 -3.50 8.40
N ASN A 556 23.55 -3.45 8.06
CA ASN A 556 22.85 -4.58 7.44
C ASN A 556 23.48 -5.00 6.11
N ALA A 557 23.96 -4.04 5.30
CA ALA A 557 24.64 -4.31 4.03
C ALA A 557 26.01 -4.99 4.21
N GLU A 558 26.73 -4.63 5.28
CA GLU A 558 28.05 -5.19 5.61
C GLU A 558 27.96 -6.52 6.38
N CYS A 559 26.95 -6.68 7.24
CA CYS A 559 26.76 -7.87 8.08
C CYS A 559 26.64 -9.15 7.24
N ARG A 560 25.96 -9.06 6.08
CA ARG A 560 25.70 -10.13 5.10
C ARG A 560 25.18 -11.44 5.71
N ASP A 561 24.55 -11.35 6.88
CA ASP A 561 23.89 -12.46 7.55
C ASP A 561 22.37 -12.29 7.49
N ARG A 562 21.69 -13.34 7.02
CA ARG A 562 20.23 -13.43 6.96
C ARG A 562 19.60 -13.60 8.33
N ASN A 563 20.31 -14.20 9.28
CA ASN A 563 19.79 -14.52 10.61
C ASN A 563 19.99 -13.40 11.64
N THR A 564 20.73 -12.35 11.28
CA THR A 564 20.99 -11.21 12.13
C THR A 564 20.43 -9.95 11.48
N ILE A 565 19.64 -9.21 12.26
CA ILE A 565 19.16 -7.89 11.89
C ILE A 565 19.89 -6.87 12.77
N ILE A 566 20.43 -5.82 12.15
CA ILE A 566 21.07 -4.73 12.86
C ILE A 566 20.14 -3.52 12.84
N VAL A 567 19.91 -2.92 14.00
CA VAL A 567 19.10 -1.70 14.15
C VAL A 567 19.78 -0.76 15.12
N THR A 568 19.49 0.54 14.99
CA THR A 568 19.82 1.50 16.02
C THR A 568 18.64 1.63 16.98
N ALA A 569 18.91 1.79 18.28
CA ALA A 569 17.86 2.00 19.27
C ALA A 569 18.34 2.88 20.44
N VAL A 570 17.41 3.63 21.03
CA VAL A 570 17.66 4.42 22.23
C VAL A 570 16.36 4.67 23.00
N GLU A 571 16.47 4.78 24.31
CA GLU A 571 15.34 5.18 25.15
C GLU A 571 15.02 6.67 24.92
N HIS A 572 13.77 6.98 24.57
CA HIS A 572 13.30 8.33 24.22
C HIS A 572 11.88 8.57 24.79
N VAL A 573 11.73 8.48 26.11
CA VAL A 573 10.40 8.51 26.74
C VAL A 573 9.89 9.94 26.93
N ASP A 574 8.64 10.19 26.52
CA ASP A 574 7.90 11.44 26.76
C ASP A 574 8.67 12.71 26.32
N GLN A 575 9.41 12.60 25.21
CA GLN A 575 10.15 13.69 24.58
C GLN A 575 9.53 14.01 23.21
N GLU A 576 9.44 15.30 22.87
CA GLU A 576 8.91 15.75 21.57
C GLU A 576 10.00 15.99 20.52
N HIS A 577 11.21 16.34 20.99
CA HIS A 577 12.34 16.70 20.15
C HIS A 577 12.88 15.49 19.37
N ALA A 578 13.71 15.77 18.36
CA ALA A 578 14.45 14.72 17.66
C ALA A 578 15.40 14.00 18.64
N VAL A 579 15.73 12.76 18.32
CA VAL A 579 16.71 11.99 19.07
C VAL A 579 18.09 12.60 18.85
N ASP A 580 18.85 12.77 19.93
CA ASP A 580 20.25 13.20 19.87
C ASP A 580 21.11 12.17 19.11
N GLU A 581 21.89 12.63 18.12
CA GLU A 581 22.66 11.76 17.22
C GLU A 581 23.67 10.89 17.98
N ASP A 582 24.29 11.44 19.03
CA ASP A 582 25.27 10.75 19.88
C ASP A 582 24.64 9.72 20.83
N SER A 583 23.32 9.74 21.00
CA SER A 583 22.61 8.88 21.93
C SER A 583 22.24 7.53 21.31
N TRP A 584 22.22 7.41 19.99
CA TRP A 584 21.95 6.14 19.30
C TRP A 584 22.98 5.06 19.63
N ARG A 585 22.50 3.83 19.78
CA ARG A 585 23.34 2.63 19.97
C ARG A 585 22.97 1.58 18.94
N VAL A 586 23.98 0.85 18.46
CA VAL A 586 23.80 -0.21 17.46
C VAL A 586 23.55 -1.53 18.16
N TYR A 587 22.49 -2.24 17.75
CA TYR A 587 22.11 -3.55 18.26
C TYR A 587 22.01 -4.56 17.13
N ALA A 588 22.57 -5.75 17.36
CA ALA A 588 22.34 -6.93 16.55
C ALA A 588 21.33 -7.85 17.26
N MET A 589 20.32 -8.30 16.52
CA MET A 589 19.30 -9.24 17.00
C MET A 589 19.30 -10.49 16.13
N ASP A 590 19.33 -11.65 16.79
CA ASP A 590 19.12 -12.96 16.17
C ASP A 590 17.94 -13.68 16.84
N ARG A 591 17.77 -14.98 16.58
CA ARG A 591 16.68 -15.78 17.18
C ARG A 591 16.81 -16.00 18.69
N LYS A 592 18.01 -15.84 19.24
CA LYS A 592 18.37 -16.24 20.60
C LYS A 592 18.56 -15.05 21.52
N LYS A 593 19.01 -13.91 20.98
CA LYS A 593 19.39 -12.76 21.79
C LYS A 593 19.40 -11.44 21.03
N VAL A 594 19.46 -10.37 21.83
CA VAL A 594 19.81 -9.01 21.41
C VAL A 594 21.15 -8.62 22.05
N THR A 595 22.05 -8.07 21.24
CA THR A 595 23.39 -7.64 21.67
C THR A 595 23.72 -6.26 21.13
N ARG A 596 24.20 -5.39 21.99
CA ARG A 596 24.76 -4.07 21.70
C ARG A 596 26.15 -4.26 21.17
N LEU A 597 26.40 -3.72 19.99
CA LEU A 597 27.72 -3.76 19.36
C LEU A 597 28.55 -2.59 19.88
N LYS A 598 29.86 -2.80 20.02
CA LYS A 598 30.82 -1.79 20.45
C LYS A 598 31.26 -0.94 19.25
N MET A 599 30.28 -0.26 18.65
CA MET A 599 30.45 0.57 17.46
C MET A 599 29.30 1.59 17.37
N ARG A 600 29.53 2.64 16.59
CA ARG A 600 28.54 3.66 16.23
C ARG A 600 28.10 3.49 14.79
N GLU A 601 27.03 4.18 14.41
CA GLU A 601 26.48 4.12 13.05
C GLU A 601 27.45 4.70 12.01
N TYR A 602 28.24 5.69 12.39
CA TYR A 602 29.18 6.40 11.52
C TYR A 602 30.65 5.97 11.66
N ASP A 603 30.91 4.83 12.32
CA ASP A 603 32.27 4.27 12.36
C ASP A 603 32.71 3.82 10.96
N GLU A 604 34.02 3.75 10.71
CA GLU A 604 34.56 3.41 9.37
C GLU A 604 34.43 1.93 9.04
N THR A 605 34.41 1.06 10.05
CA THR A 605 34.51 -0.40 9.87
C THR A 605 33.45 -1.13 10.67
N TYR A 606 32.81 -2.12 10.04
CA TYR A 606 31.91 -3.03 10.73
C TYR A 606 32.65 -3.92 11.74
N SER A 607 32.11 -4.00 12.97
CA SER A 607 32.64 -4.87 14.03
C SER A 607 31.53 -5.72 14.65
N ARG A 608 31.82 -6.99 14.91
CA ARG A 608 30.91 -7.90 15.64
C ARG A 608 31.22 -7.96 17.14
N GLU A 609 32.12 -7.10 17.62
CA GLU A 609 32.45 -7.04 19.04
C GLU A 609 31.24 -6.58 19.86
N VAL A 610 30.85 -7.41 20.82
CA VAL A 610 29.75 -7.12 21.75
C VAL A 610 30.27 -6.20 22.86
N ASP A 611 29.43 -5.29 23.32
CA ASP A 611 29.74 -4.48 24.49
C ASP A 611 29.87 -5.37 25.74
N PRO A 612 31.05 -5.43 26.39
CA PRO A 612 31.26 -6.30 27.54
C PRO A 612 30.41 -5.93 28.76
N ASN A 613 29.85 -4.71 28.78
CA ASN A 613 29.02 -4.23 29.88
C ASN A 613 27.54 -4.60 29.71
N GLN A 614 27.14 -5.19 28.58
CA GLN A 614 25.74 -5.60 28.41
C GLN A 614 25.54 -7.07 28.84
N PRO A 615 24.61 -7.34 29.78
CA PRO A 615 24.23 -8.70 30.11
C PRO A 615 23.49 -9.38 28.96
N PHE A 616 23.33 -10.70 29.06
CA PHE A 616 22.56 -11.47 28.08
C PHE A 616 21.06 -11.14 28.20
N HIS A 617 20.44 -10.79 27.07
CA HIS A 617 18.98 -10.61 26.95
C HIS A 617 18.46 -11.40 25.76
N ALA A 618 17.37 -12.15 25.97
CA ALA A 618 16.73 -12.94 24.91
C ALA A 618 16.13 -12.06 23.79
N ASP A 619 15.62 -10.88 24.16
CA ASP A 619 15.05 -9.90 23.24
C ASP A 619 15.11 -8.48 23.82
N PHE A 620 14.68 -7.50 23.02
CA PHE A 620 14.65 -6.10 23.43
C PHE A 620 13.70 -5.83 24.62
N TYR A 621 12.62 -6.60 24.79
CA TYR A 621 11.72 -6.44 25.94
C TYR A 621 12.43 -6.77 27.25
N HIS A 622 13.14 -7.90 27.30
CA HIS A 622 13.92 -8.29 28.48
C HIS A 622 15.03 -7.26 28.75
N MET A 623 15.72 -6.78 27.71
CA MET A 623 16.70 -5.71 27.82
C MET A 623 16.11 -4.43 28.42
N CYS A 624 14.94 -3.99 27.95
CA CYS A 624 14.23 -2.83 28.49
C CYS A 624 13.80 -3.04 29.94
N MET A 625 13.27 -4.21 30.29
CA MET A 625 12.78 -4.51 31.64
C MET A 625 13.91 -4.60 32.68
N ASP A 626 15.12 -4.94 32.25
CA ASP A 626 16.32 -4.93 33.07
C ASP A 626 16.94 -3.53 33.14
N MET A 627 17.39 -2.99 31.99
CA MET A 627 18.25 -1.80 31.92
C MET A 627 17.52 -0.46 31.72
N GLY A 628 16.27 -0.47 31.27
CA GLY A 628 15.53 0.77 30.97
C GLY A 628 15.16 1.58 32.21
N SER A 629 14.76 2.84 32.04
CA SER A 629 14.24 3.65 33.14
C SER A 629 12.93 3.10 33.69
N GLN A 630 12.57 3.50 34.92
CA GLN A 630 11.27 3.14 35.50
C GLN A 630 10.10 3.69 34.69
N GLU A 631 10.29 4.84 34.05
CA GLU A 631 9.27 5.46 33.23
C GLU A 631 9.07 4.67 31.93
N ALA A 632 10.15 4.29 31.24
CA ALA A 632 10.09 3.39 30.09
C ALA A 632 9.34 2.09 30.41
N LYS A 633 9.70 1.41 31.51
CA LYS A 633 9.05 0.17 31.96
C LYS A 633 7.56 0.38 32.23
N ARG A 634 7.17 1.51 32.81
CA ARG A 634 5.78 1.87 33.08
C ARG A 634 4.99 2.08 31.79
N ARG A 635 5.55 2.78 30.80
CA ARG A 635 4.91 3.06 29.51
C ARG A 635 4.69 1.76 28.74
N VAL A 636 5.71 0.91 28.65
CA VAL A 636 5.64 -0.39 27.96
C VAL A 636 4.60 -1.33 28.58
N ARG A 637 4.54 -1.42 29.92
CA ARG A 637 3.54 -2.27 30.61
C ARG A 637 2.09 -1.82 30.43
N LYS A 638 1.88 -0.55 30.10
CA LYS A 638 0.54 0.06 29.92
C LYS A 638 0.25 0.34 28.45
N ILE A 639 0.90 -0.37 27.52
CA ILE A 639 0.66 -0.18 26.10
C ILE A 639 -0.79 -0.52 25.74
N ASP A 640 -1.41 0.36 24.95
CA ASP A 640 -2.74 0.12 24.39
C ASP A 640 -2.66 -0.95 23.29
N LEU A 641 -3.58 -1.93 23.32
CA LEU A 641 -3.56 -3.06 22.40
C LEU A 641 -3.84 -2.62 20.95
N LYS A 642 -4.70 -1.61 20.74
CA LYS A 642 -5.01 -1.13 19.40
C LYS A 642 -3.79 -0.43 18.80
N TYR A 643 -3.15 0.45 19.59
CA TYR A 643 -1.88 1.07 19.23
C TYR A 643 -0.80 0.05 18.88
N PHE A 644 -0.58 -0.95 19.74
CA PHE A 644 0.38 -2.01 19.49
C PHE A 644 0.13 -2.71 18.14
N LYS A 645 -1.13 -3.05 17.85
CA LYS A 645 -1.51 -3.71 16.59
C LYS A 645 -1.25 -2.81 15.38
N THR A 646 -1.57 -1.52 15.47
CA THR A 646 -1.35 -0.56 14.37
C THR A 646 0.13 -0.38 14.07
N VAL A 647 0.97 -0.17 15.08
CA VAL A 647 2.43 -0.05 14.89
C VAL A 647 3.00 -1.36 14.33
N LYS A 648 2.64 -2.51 14.91
CA LYS A 648 3.08 -3.82 14.43
C LYS A 648 2.69 -4.04 12.97
N GLN A 649 1.44 -3.76 12.60
CA GLN A 649 0.96 -3.92 11.23
C GLN A 649 1.77 -3.04 10.28
N MET A 650 2.01 -1.77 10.62
CA MET A 650 2.80 -0.86 9.78
C MET A 650 4.24 -1.34 9.59
N LEU A 651 4.90 -1.81 10.65
CA LEU A 651 6.25 -2.38 10.55
C LEU A 651 6.28 -3.65 9.68
N GLN A 652 5.25 -4.50 9.78
CA GLN A 652 5.15 -5.74 9.00
C GLN A 652 4.89 -5.48 7.51
N VAL A 653 4.03 -4.52 7.15
CA VAL A 653 3.70 -4.22 5.74
C VAL A 653 4.79 -3.42 5.03
N THR A 654 5.60 -2.67 5.77
CA THR A 654 6.74 -1.91 5.21
C THR A 654 8.00 -2.76 5.13
N ARG A 655 8.14 -3.78 5.99
CA ARG A 655 9.32 -4.66 6.05
C ARG A 655 10.65 -3.88 6.14
N LEU A 656 10.67 -2.84 6.96
CA LEU A 656 11.80 -1.88 7.07
C LEU A 656 13.16 -2.56 7.21
N ALA A 657 13.27 -3.58 8.06
CA ALA A 657 14.54 -4.26 8.33
C ALA A 657 15.11 -5.07 7.16
N VAL A 658 14.29 -5.35 6.14
CA VAL A 658 14.69 -6.11 4.95
C VAL A 658 14.97 -5.18 3.77
N PHE A 659 14.15 -4.15 3.59
CA PHE A 659 14.26 -3.22 2.47
C PHE A 659 15.00 -1.94 2.84
N SER A 660 15.96 -1.96 3.78
CA SER A 660 16.84 -0.83 4.13
C SER A 660 18.30 -1.22 4.27
#